data_AF-A0A7X4FB76-F1
#
_entry.id   AF-A0A7X4FB76-F1
#
_cell.length_a   1.000
_cell.length_b   1.000
_cell.length_c   1.000
_cell.angle_alpha   90.00
_cell.angle_beta   90.00
_cell.angle_gamma   90.00
#
_symmetry.space_group_name_H-M   'P 1'
#
loop_
_entity.id
_entity.type
_entity.pdbx_description
1 polymer ?
#
loop_
_entity_poly.entity_id
_entity_poly.type
_entity_poly.pdbx_seq_one_letter_code
_entity_poly.pdbx_strand_id
1 'polypeptide(L)'
;MAEQLLRANIQFQRVQPMNSFGEGNSKSILAYLRFIQWQLPQDLERAINFPETCIDDLTWVRLKWLAQREHIAFIELLKNIEAYPQDVGPLTRRNVRQFWTQLEDLSTEIEGEAVDKIILKLFDALEQSRSAYRAEELEVIERQPELSNLTTAQDVLYSALDLDEPIQITASHGIDEYCAAHIIHQTLETYLDHTAQLQFLPPDENDVTQMANGVHILIGDFSEIGESGRDARTILIGTADVIDTDAIHLGTEGVRSLAALKLCQRLINRFESPNMADMVVYDLETTGINPKTAEIVEIAAQRLSAIGSEVERFHSLVKPPGGHIPRAATRIHRIDAETVKDSPGIEIVLPELMGFIQDRILIGHNVAEYDNPILARDLRRYLSRDLSAPHYDTLATARRLFPRQRCNMGALAEKFGIEHGRLHGALEDVTANREIFKELIKIDAYKREVKSLTELLPLVGVGILAKTGASATKETLTETDAFLNAAKRFIRMHDPKLPDRFPLEAAEAEQATAYMEELQDVPPPEFPEDLAWRQRRIQFMNAALHFESMSDTNRLTDFLDYQKLLTNVDELDDTTEQLTLMTLHAAKGTEFPIVIIIGMEEGSFPMWRQDITEAELEEERRLFYVGMTRAQAQLYLSSVTYRFGDRDRASSMFVREIPSNYVIRWSPQRRR
;
A
#
# COMPACT_ATOMS: atom_id res chain seq x y z
N MET A 1 24.87 -1.84 -13.92
CA MET A 1 25.38 -1.36 -15.23
C MET A 1 24.73 -0.05 -15.63
N ALA A 2 23.40 0.02 -15.81
CA ALA A 2 22.69 1.27 -16.15
C ALA A 2 23.08 2.46 -15.27
N GLU A 3 23.10 2.27 -13.95
CA GLU A 3 23.54 3.29 -12.99
C GLU A 3 25.00 3.76 -13.19
N GLN A 4 25.90 2.86 -13.60
CA GLN A 4 27.31 3.20 -13.88
C GLN A 4 27.48 3.93 -15.21
N LEU A 5 26.66 3.60 -16.22
CA LEU A 5 26.63 4.31 -17.50
C LEU A 5 26.11 5.73 -17.33
N LEU A 6 25.06 5.92 -16.52
CA LEU A 6 24.55 7.25 -16.13
C LEU A 6 25.62 8.06 -15.40
N ARG A 7 26.31 7.47 -14.41
CA ARG A 7 27.41 8.13 -13.70
C ARG A 7 28.60 8.50 -14.61
N ALA A 8 28.80 7.75 -15.70
CA ALA A 8 29.83 8.01 -16.70
C ALA A 8 29.37 8.94 -17.84
N ASN A 9 28.14 9.46 -17.76
CA ASN A 9 27.50 10.30 -18.79
C ASN A 9 27.45 9.66 -20.18
N ILE A 10 27.33 8.33 -20.24
CA ILE A 10 27.17 7.57 -21.49
C ILE A 10 25.68 7.46 -21.78
N GLN A 11 25.25 7.97 -22.94
CA GLN A 11 23.88 7.83 -23.42
C GLN A 11 23.63 6.37 -23.84
N PHE A 12 22.54 5.78 -23.35
CA PHE A 12 22.16 4.41 -23.68
C PHE A 12 20.63 4.27 -23.76
N GLN A 13 20.20 3.37 -24.64
CA GLN A 13 18.82 2.90 -24.72
C GLN A 13 18.72 1.52 -24.10
N ARG A 14 17.65 1.25 -23.36
CA ARG A 14 17.36 -0.09 -22.83
C ARG A 14 16.26 -0.72 -23.68
N VAL A 15 16.53 -1.88 -24.27
CA VAL A 15 15.49 -2.69 -24.92
C VAL A 15 14.68 -3.35 -23.83
N GLN A 16 13.65 -2.63 -23.40
CA GLN A 16 12.44 -3.20 -22.85
C GLN A 16 11.36 -3.04 -23.93
N PRO A 17 10.38 -3.94 -24.00
CA PRO A 17 9.28 -3.78 -24.95
C PRO A 17 8.60 -2.43 -24.66
N MET A 18 8.42 -1.52 -25.63
CA MET A 18 7.75 -0.23 -25.34
C MET A 18 6.34 -0.44 -24.76
N ASN A 19 5.75 -1.60 -25.02
CA ASN A 19 4.39 -1.96 -24.63
C ASN A 19 4.31 -3.07 -23.55
N SER A 20 5.42 -3.53 -22.94
CA SER A 20 5.28 -4.55 -21.88
C SER A 20 4.89 -3.93 -20.54
N PHE A 21 3.68 -4.22 -20.12
CA PHE A 21 3.13 -3.81 -18.83
C PHE A 21 3.46 -4.80 -17.71
N GLY A 22 4.70 -5.31 -17.70
CA GLY A 22 5.16 -6.40 -16.84
C GLY A 22 5.58 -5.99 -15.42
N GLU A 23 5.51 -4.71 -15.06
CA GLU A 23 5.98 -4.18 -13.76
C GLU A 23 5.09 -3.06 -13.22
N GLY A 24 5.03 -2.94 -11.89
CA GLY A 24 4.40 -1.83 -11.17
C GLY A 24 2.94 -1.55 -11.55
N ASN A 25 2.60 -0.25 -11.64
CA ASN A 25 1.26 0.27 -11.89
C ASN A 25 0.63 -0.25 -13.19
N SER A 26 1.43 -0.62 -14.19
CA SER A 26 0.91 -1.10 -15.47
C SER A 26 0.19 -2.44 -15.34
N LYS A 27 0.60 -3.30 -14.40
CA LYS A 27 -0.15 -4.53 -14.06
C LYS A 27 -1.53 -4.22 -13.48
N SER A 28 -1.62 -3.16 -12.66
CA SER A 28 -2.87 -2.76 -12.04
C SER A 28 -3.82 -2.14 -13.06
N ILE A 29 -3.33 -1.31 -13.99
CA ILE A 29 -4.14 -0.79 -15.11
C ILE A 29 -4.68 -1.94 -15.96
N LEU A 30 -3.84 -2.91 -16.33
CA LEU A 30 -4.29 -4.09 -17.07
C LEU A 30 -5.28 -4.93 -16.27
N ALA A 31 -5.07 -5.10 -14.95
CA ALA A 31 -6.03 -5.79 -14.09
C ALA A 31 -7.37 -5.05 -14.06
N TYR A 32 -7.36 -3.71 -14.00
CA TYR A 32 -8.56 -2.89 -14.07
C TYR A 32 -9.30 -3.10 -15.40
N LEU A 33 -8.61 -3.03 -16.54
CA LEU A 33 -9.22 -3.31 -17.85
C LEU A 33 -9.80 -4.72 -17.96
N ARG A 34 -9.07 -5.74 -17.48
CA ARG A 34 -9.58 -7.12 -17.42
C ARG A 34 -10.80 -7.23 -16.50
N PHE A 35 -10.80 -6.49 -15.39
CA PHE A 35 -11.89 -6.51 -14.44
C PHE A 35 -13.15 -5.86 -15.00
N ILE A 36 -13.04 -4.72 -15.68
CA ILE A 36 -14.16 -4.13 -16.42
C ILE A 36 -14.73 -5.13 -17.44
N GLN A 37 -13.84 -5.82 -18.18
CA GLN A 37 -14.24 -6.70 -19.27
C GLN A 37 -14.83 -8.05 -18.81
N TRP A 38 -14.32 -8.64 -17.72
CA TRP A 38 -14.63 -10.02 -17.33
C TRP A 38 -15.07 -10.20 -15.86
N GLN A 39 -14.94 -9.17 -15.02
CA GLN A 39 -15.27 -9.20 -13.58
C GLN A 39 -14.69 -10.42 -12.82
N LEU A 40 -13.47 -10.84 -13.16
CA LEU A 40 -12.84 -12.00 -12.53
C LEU A 40 -12.30 -11.68 -11.13
N PRO A 41 -12.52 -12.55 -10.11
CA PRO A 41 -12.07 -12.31 -8.74
C PRO A 41 -10.58 -12.03 -8.58
N GLN A 42 -9.73 -12.61 -9.43
CA GLN A 42 -8.28 -12.44 -9.38
C GLN A 42 -7.78 -11.03 -9.75
N ASP A 43 -8.59 -10.27 -10.49
CA ASP A 43 -8.24 -8.91 -10.94
C ASP A 43 -8.81 -7.84 -10.01
N LEU A 44 -9.88 -8.17 -9.27
CA LEU A 44 -10.58 -7.26 -8.38
C LEU A 44 -9.66 -6.61 -7.34
N GLU A 45 -8.84 -7.40 -6.63
CA GLU A 45 -7.95 -6.89 -5.58
C GLU A 45 -7.01 -5.80 -6.11
N ARG A 46 -6.53 -5.96 -7.34
CA ARG A 46 -5.65 -4.99 -7.99
C ARG A 46 -6.41 -3.79 -8.54
N ALA A 47 -7.64 -4.00 -9.02
CA ALA A 47 -8.47 -2.96 -9.59
C ALA A 47 -8.97 -1.99 -8.50
N ILE A 48 -9.51 -2.50 -7.40
CA ILE A 48 -10.04 -1.68 -6.31
C ILE A 48 -8.96 -0.92 -5.55
N ASN A 49 -7.73 -1.45 -5.50
CA ASN A 49 -6.59 -0.81 -4.83
C ASN A 49 -5.69 -0.04 -5.80
N PHE A 50 -6.26 0.53 -6.86
CA PHE A 50 -5.53 1.32 -7.85
C PHE A 50 -6.35 2.51 -8.36
N PRO A 51 -5.77 3.71 -8.52
CA PRO A 51 -4.34 4.07 -8.33
C PRO A 51 -3.92 4.21 -6.86
N GLU A 52 -4.88 4.34 -5.96
CA GLU A 52 -4.69 4.41 -4.52
C GLU A 52 -5.22 3.13 -3.86
N THR A 53 -4.66 2.73 -2.73
CA THR A 53 -5.22 1.63 -1.94
C THR A 53 -6.52 2.07 -1.27
N CYS A 54 -7.66 1.57 -1.75
CA CYS A 54 -8.97 1.80 -1.16
C CYS A 54 -9.23 0.90 0.06
N ILE A 55 -8.69 -0.32 0.07
CA ILE A 55 -8.83 -1.34 1.11
C ILE A 55 -7.44 -1.90 1.41
N ASP A 56 -6.97 -1.69 2.64
CA ASP A 56 -5.68 -2.21 3.08
C ASP A 56 -5.66 -3.74 3.22
N ASP A 57 -4.45 -4.28 3.39
CA ASP A 57 -4.21 -5.72 3.47
C ASP A 57 -5.04 -6.39 4.58
N LEU A 58 -5.20 -5.76 5.75
CA LEU A 58 -5.91 -6.36 6.88
C LEU A 58 -7.41 -6.31 6.68
N THR A 59 -7.93 -5.16 6.25
CA THR A 59 -9.35 -4.99 5.91
C THR A 59 -9.75 -5.95 4.80
N TRP A 60 -8.90 -6.14 3.79
CA TRP A 60 -9.13 -7.10 2.71
C TRP A 60 -9.26 -8.54 3.22
N VAL A 61 -8.35 -8.96 4.10
CA VAL A 61 -8.38 -10.30 4.73
C VAL A 61 -9.63 -10.45 5.61
N ARG A 62 -10.02 -9.41 6.35
CA ARG A 62 -11.26 -9.40 7.16
C ARG A 62 -12.51 -9.53 6.30
N LEU A 63 -12.59 -8.83 5.17
CA LEU A 63 -13.73 -8.95 4.26
C LEU A 63 -13.82 -10.36 3.65
N LYS A 64 -12.67 -10.99 3.34
CA LYS A 64 -12.64 -12.40 2.91
C LYS A 64 -13.13 -13.33 4.02
N TRP A 65 -12.72 -13.08 5.25
CA TRP A 65 -13.19 -13.82 6.43
C TRP A 65 -14.69 -13.66 6.65
N LEU A 66 -15.21 -12.43 6.59
CA LEU A 66 -16.63 -12.15 6.71
C LEU A 66 -17.42 -12.87 5.61
N ALA A 67 -16.97 -12.83 4.35
CA ALA A 67 -17.63 -13.53 3.25
C ALA A 67 -17.71 -15.05 3.49
N GLN A 68 -16.66 -15.64 4.06
CA GLN A 68 -16.65 -17.07 4.42
C GLN A 68 -17.62 -17.38 5.55
N ARG A 69 -17.67 -16.54 6.60
CA ARG A 69 -18.58 -16.68 7.74
C ARG A 69 -20.05 -16.58 7.33
N GLU A 70 -20.35 -15.62 6.45
CA GLU A 70 -21.68 -15.40 5.90
C GLU A 70 -22.05 -16.39 4.77
N HIS A 71 -21.11 -17.25 4.35
CA HIS A 71 -21.30 -18.22 3.27
C HIS A 71 -21.73 -17.60 1.92
N ILE A 72 -21.22 -16.41 1.60
CA ILE A 72 -21.49 -15.70 0.35
C ILE A 72 -20.24 -15.52 -0.50
N ALA A 73 -20.41 -15.26 -1.80
CA ALA A 73 -19.28 -14.94 -2.66
C ALA A 73 -18.66 -13.60 -2.24
N PHE A 74 -17.34 -13.50 -2.29
CA PHE A 74 -16.63 -12.28 -1.87
C PHE A 74 -17.07 -11.02 -2.66
N ILE A 75 -17.32 -11.16 -3.97
CA ILE A 75 -17.85 -10.07 -4.80
C ILE A 75 -19.26 -9.65 -4.35
N GLU A 76 -20.10 -10.61 -3.97
CA GLU A 76 -21.46 -10.34 -3.49
C GLU A 76 -21.44 -9.58 -2.16
N LEU A 77 -20.53 -9.94 -1.25
CA LEU A 77 -20.29 -9.19 -0.02
C LEU A 77 -19.93 -7.74 -0.31
N LEU A 78 -19.00 -7.49 -1.23
CA LEU A 78 -18.57 -6.13 -1.58
C LEU A 78 -19.67 -5.30 -2.25
N LYS A 79 -20.54 -5.93 -3.05
CA LYS A 79 -21.70 -5.24 -3.63
C LYS A 79 -22.76 -4.87 -2.58
N ASN A 80 -22.87 -5.67 -1.52
CA ASN A 80 -23.83 -5.49 -0.44
C ASN A 80 -23.17 -4.98 0.85
N ILE A 81 -22.04 -4.28 0.76
CA ILE A 81 -21.20 -3.94 1.92
C ILE A 81 -21.92 -3.08 2.96
N GLU A 82 -22.95 -2.33 2.54
CA GLU A 82 -23.81 -1.52 3.42
C GLU A 82 -24.62 -2.34 4.42
N ALA A 83 -24.85 -3.63 4.15
CA ALA A 83 -25.56 -4.52 5.05
C ALA A 83 -24.73 -4.90 6.31
N TYR A 84 -23.45 -4.49 6.37
CA TYR A 84 -22.50 -4.87 7.42
C TYR A 84 -21.92 -3.66 8.19
N PRO A 85 -22.74 -2.74 8.73
CA PRO A 85 -22.26 -1.54 9.42
C PRO A 85 -21.47 -1.82 10.71
N GLN A 86 -21.67 -3.00 11.30
CA GLN A 86 -21.02 -3.43 12.54
C GLN A 86 -19.67 -4.11 12.31
N ASP A 87 -19.47 -4.72 11.13
CA ASP A 87 -18.24 -5.44 10.78
C ASP A 87 -17.28 -4.60 9.92
N VAL A 88 -17.82 -3.62 9.17
CA VAL A 88 -17.08 -2.80 8.19
C VAL A 88 -17.24 -1.32 8.49
N GLY A 89 -16.10 -0.64 8.68
CA GLY A 89 -16.05 0.79 8.94
C GLY A 89 -16.67 1.66 7.82
N PRO A 90 -17.12 2.88 8.16
CA PRO A 90 -17.85 3.76 7.25
C PRO A 90 -17.01 4.20 6.04
N LEU A 91 -15.70 4.45 6.22
CA LEU A 91 -14.81 4.84 5.13
C LEU A 91 -14.59 3.69 4.16
N THR A 92 -14.37 2.47 4.67
CA THR A 92 -14.24 1.28 3.82
C THR A 92 -15.51 1.04 3.00
N ARG A 93 -16.70 1.13 3.62
CA ARG A 93 -17.99 0.99 2.91
C ARG A 93 -18.16 2.04 1.80
N ARG A 94 -17.87 3.31 2.11
CA ARG A 94 -17.91 4.40 1.12
C ARG A 94 -16.95 4.16 -0.04
N ASN A 95 -15.70 3.80 0.22
CA ASN A 95 -14.69 3.55 -0.80
C ASN A 95 -15.10 2.41 -1.75
N VAL A 96 -15.65 1.33 -1.20
CA VAL A 96 -16.17 0.20 -1.99
C VAL A 96 -17.34 0.64 -2.86
N ARG A 97 -18.28 1.42 -2.30
CA ARG A 97 -19.42 1.96 -3.05
C ARG A 97 -18.95 2.84 -4.20
N GLN A 98 -18.04 3.77 -3.94
CA GLN A 98 -17.48 4.68 -4.95
C GLN A 98 -16.78 3.91 -6.06
N PHE A 99 -15.99 2.87 -5.73
CA PHE A 99 -15.37 2.01 -6.72
C PHE A 99 -16.39 1.35 -7.65
N TRP A 100 -17.49 0.81 -7.10
CA TRP A 100 -18.53 0.19 -7.92
C TRP A 100 -19.26 1.21 -8.81
N THR A 101 -19.61 2.38 -8.28
CA THR A 101 -20.22 3.46 -9.07
C THR A 101 -19.33 3.86 -10.23
N GLN A 102 -18.04 4.12 -9.97
CA GLN A 102 -17.08 4.46 -11.03
C GLN A 102 -16.93 3.35 -12.06
N LEU A 103 -16.91 2.09 -11.62
CA LEU A 103 -16.80 0.94 -12.53
C LEU A 103 -18.04 0.81 -13.42
N GLU A 104 -19.24 1.02 -12.89
CA GLU A 104 -20.51 0.97 -13.62
C GLU A 104 -20.61 2.12 -14.64
N ASP A 105 -20.26 3.34 -14.23
CA ASP A 105 -20.22 4.52 -15.11
C ASP A 105 -19.23 4.27 -16.25
N LEU A 106 -18.00 3.88 -15.93
CA LEU A 106 -16.97 3.63 -16.93
C LEU A 106 -17.36 2.48 -17.87
N SER A 107 -17.94 1.39 -17.35
CA SER A 107 -18.39 0.25 -18.17
C SER A 107 -19.43 0.68 -19.20
N THR A 108 -20.34 1.58 -18.80
CA THR A 108 -21.36 2.16 -19.67
C THR A 108 -20.74 3.07 -20.73
N GLU A 109 -19.78 3.91 -20.34
CA GLU A 109 -19.13 4.85 -21.25
C GLU A 109 -18.23 4.17 -22.29
N ILE A 110 -17.63 3.01 -21.99
CA ILE A 110 -16.69 2.33 -22.90
C ILE A 110 -17.36 1.34 -23.85
N GLU A 111 -18.68 1.10 -23.73
CA GLU A 111 -19.38 0.13 -24.54
C GLU A 111 -19.36 0.51 -26.03
N GLY A 112 -18.76 -0.35 -26.86
CA GLY A 112 -18.68 -0.14 -28.32
C GLY A 112 -17.64 0.89 -28.77
N GLU A 113 -16.85 1.44 -27.85
CA GLU A 113 -15.78 2.40 -28.14
C GLU A 113 -14.51 1.73 -28.69
N ALA A 114 -13.70 2.50 -29.42
CA ALA A 114 -12.36 2.10 -29.84
C ALA A 114 -11.39 2.07 -28.65
N VAL A 115 -10.35 1.25 -28.72
CA VAL A 115 -9.42 1.00 -27.61
C VAL A 115 -8.72 2.28 -27.17
N ASP A 116 -8.33 3.16 -28.09
CA ASP A 116 -7.75 4.46 -27.76
C ASP A 116 -8.68 5.30 -26.87
N LYS A 117 -9.99 5.32 -27.17
CA LYS A 117 -11.01 6.00 -26.36
C LYS A 117 -11.23 5.33 -25.02
N ILE A 118 -11.26 4.00 -24.97
CA ILE A 118 -11.37 3.24 -23.73
C ILE A 118 -10.21 3.57 -22.79
N ILE A 119 -8.99 3.55 -23.30
CA ILE A 119 -7.79 3.89 -22.52
C ILE A 119 -7.87 5.34 -22.05
N LEU A 120 -8.29 6.27 -22.91
CA LEU A 120 -8.43 7.68 -22.53
C LEU A 120 -9.43 7.86 -21.36
N LYS A 121 -10.65 7.33 -21.50
CA LYS A 121 -11.70 7.39 -20.46
C LYS A 121 -11.26 6.72 -19.17
N LEU A 122 -10.59 5.56 -19.25
CA LEU A 122 -10.03 4.90 -18.07
C LEU A 122 -9.02 5.79 -17.35
N PHE A 123 -8.08 6.41 -18.07
CA PHE A 123 -7.10 7.30 -17.44
C PHE A 123 -7.74 8.53 -16.80
N ASP A 124 -8.79 9.08 -17.41
CA ASP A 124 -9.51 10.22 -16.85
C ASP A 124 -10.28 9.80 -15.56
N ALA A 125 -10.91 8.63 -15.54
CA ALA A 125 -11.56 8.07 -14.34
C ALA A 125 -10.55 7.73 -13.22
N LEU A 126 -9.42 7.13 -13.58
CA LEU A 126 -8.35 6.83 -12.64
C LEU A 126 -7.69 8.11 -12.11
N GLU A 127 -7.56 9.17 -12.91
CA GLU A 127 -7.02 10.46 -12.47
C GLU A 127 -7.82 11.02 -11.29
N GLN A 128 -9.16 10.99 -11.39
CA GLN A 128 -10.06 11.42 -10.30
C GLN A 128 -9.85 10.60 -9.02
N SER A 129 -9.44 9.34 -9.15
CA SER A 129 -9.22 8.43 -8.01
C SER A 129 -7.79 8.45 -7.46
N ARG A 130 -6.90 9.29 -8.01
CA ARG A 130 -5.54 9.45 -7.48
C ARG A 130 -5.57 10.18 -6.14
N SER A 131 -4.68 9.79 -5.23
CA SER A 131 -4.47 10.55 -3.99
C SER A 131 -4.23 12.03 -4.29
N ALA A 132 -4.88 12.91 -3.51
CA ALA A 132 -4.63 14.35 -3.55
C ALA A 132 -3.21 14.71 -3.04
N TYR A 133 -2.65 13.86 -2.19
CA TYR A 133 -1.31 14.01 -1.61
C TYR A 133 -0.23 13.33 -2.46
N ARG A 134 1.00 13.84 -2.37
CA ARG A 134 2.23 13.23 -2.92
C ARG A 134 3.13 12.72 -1.81
N ALA A 135 4.08 11.84 -2.13
CA ALA A 135 4.90 11.18 -1.11
C ALA A 135 5.69 12.17 -0.26
N GLU A 136 6.30 13.18 -0.87
CA GLU A 136 7.04 14.23 -0.15
C GLU A 136 6.14 15.07 0.77
N GLU A 137 4.90 15.34 0.34
CA GLU A 137 3.90 16.05 1.16
C GLU A 137 3.48 15.21 2.37
N LEU A 138 3.23 13.92 2.16
CA LEU A 138 2.92 12.99 3.25
C LEU A 138 4.08 12.91 4.23
N GLU A 139 5.34 12.83 3.77
CA GLU A 139 6.50 12.85 4.67
C GLU A 139 6.56 14.11 5.55
N VAL A 140 6.14 15.27 5.03
CA VAL A 140 6.09 16.52 5.81
C VAL A 140 5.00 16.45 6.88
N ILE A 141 3.82 15.92 6.52
CA ILE A 141 2.68 15.76 7.45
C ILE A 141 3.02 14.72 8.54
N GLU A 142 3.57 13.56 8.16
CA GLU A 142 3.93 12.47 9.07
C GLU A 142 5.01 12.88 10.09
N ARG A 143 5.80 13.91 9.81
CA ARG A 143 6.82 14.45 10.73
C ARG A 143 6.28 15.46 11.72
N GLN A 144 5.06 15.95 11.54
CA GLN A 144 4.48 16.91 12.47
C GLN A 144 4.08 16.22 13.77
N PRO A 145 4.24 16.90 14.93
CA PRO A 145 3.70 16.37 16.17
C PRO A 145 2.18 16.25 16.10
N GLU A 146 1.64 15.26 16.80
CA GLU A 146 0.19 15.16 16.97
C GLU A 146 -0.35 16.39 17.71
N LEU A 147 -1.57 16.81 17.33
CA LEU A 147 -2.25 17.90 18.02
C LEU A 147 -2.47 17.54 19.49
N SER A 148 -2.21 18.49 20.39
CA SER A 148 -2.47 18.33 21.82
C SER A 148 -3.92 17.91 22.06
N ASN A 149 -4.12 16.92 22.94
CA ASN A 149 -5.42 16.39 23.35
C ASN A 149 -6.29 15.78 22.23
N LEU A 150 -5.73 15.50 21.04
CA LEU A 150 -6.48 14.94 19.91
C LEU A 150 -7.17 13.62 20.24
N THR A 151 -6.46 12.71 20.93
CA THR A 151 -7.01 11.42 21.35
C THR A 151 -8.14 11.60 22.37
N THR A 152 -7.99 12.52 23.32
CA THR A 152 -9.05 12.81 24.31
C THR A 152 -10.30 13.38 23.65
N ALA A 153 -10.15 14.30 22.69
CA ALA A 153 -11.27 14.84 21.91
C ALA A 153 -11.97 13.76 21.09
N GLN A 154 -11.19 12.86 20.45
CA GLN A 154 -11.71 11.70 19.74
C GLN A 154 -12.52 10.79 20.67
N ASP A 155 -12.01 10.48 21.87
CA ASP A 155 -12.69 9.59 22.82
C ASP A 155 -14.05 10.15 23.28
N VAL A 156 -14.12 11.46 23.54
CA VAL A 156 -15.38 12.14 23.89
C VAL A 156 -16.39 12.07 22.73
N LEU A 157 -15.96 12.35 21.50
CA LEU A 157 -16.85 12.27 20.32
C LEU A 157 -17.29 10.84 20.04
N TYR A 158 -16.38 9.87 20.12
CA TYR A 158 -16.69 8.47 19.93
C TYR A 158 -17.71 8.00 20.99
N SER A 159 -17.52 8.37 22.26
CA SER A 159 -18.47 8.05 23.32
C SER A 159 -19.84 8.69 23.10
N ALA A 160 -19.89 9.93 22.60
CA ALA A 160 -21.15 10.59 22.28
C ALA A 160 -21.88 9.87 21.14
N LEU A 161 -21.18 9.47 20.10
CA LEU A 161 -21.74 8.72 18.98
C LEU A 161 -22.24 7.33 19.40
N ASP A 162 -21.47 6.61 20.23
CA ASP A 162 -21.84 5.29 20.75
C ASP A 162 -23.10 5.33 21.64
N LEU A 163 -23.27 6.43 22.38
CA LEU A 163 -24.40 6.66 23.29
C LEU A 163 -25.55 7.45 22.66
N ASP A 164 -25.43 7.85 21.39
CA ASP A 164 -26.37 8.73 20.68
C ASP A 164 -26.67 10.03 21.45
N GLU A 165 -25.63 10.62 22.05
CA GLU A 165 -25.71 11.90 22.74
C GLU A 165 -25.74 13.07 21.73
N PRO A 166 -26.48 14.15 22.02
CA PRO A 166 -26.50 15.32 21.14
C PRO A 166 -25.13 16.00 21.06
N ILE A 167 -24.70 16.30 19.84
CA ILE A 167 -23.49 17.08 19.56
C ILE A 167 -23.89 18.46 19.06
N GLN A 168 -23.37 19.52 19.70
CA GLN A 168 -23.55 20.91 19.28
C GLN A 168 -22.21 21.50 18.83
N ILE A 169 -22.19 22.02 17.60
CA ILE A 169 -21.06 22.74 17.00
C ILE A 169 -21.41 24.23 17.04
N THR A 170 -20.60 25.02 17.75
CA THR A 170 -20.71 26.48 17.81
C THR A 170 -19.44 27.09 17.26
N ALA A 171 -19.57 27.84 16.17
CA ALA A 171 -18.45 28.55 15.55
C ALA A 171 -18.61 30.07 15.67
N SER A 172 -17.51 30.75 16.02
CA SER A 172 -17.43 32.21 15.94
C SER A 172 -17.40 32.66 14.47
N HIS A 173 -17.47 33.96 14.26
CA HIS A 173 -17.45 34.55 12.94
C HIS A 173 -16.04 34.47 12.29
N GLY A 174 -15.96 33.91 11.08
CA GLY A 174 -14.79 34.00 10.19
C GLY A 174 -14.66 32.80 9.22
N ILE A 175 -14.16 33.04 8.01
CA ILE A 175 -14.12 32.04 6.91
C ILE A 175 -13.55 30.67 7.34
N ASP A 176 -12.45 30.65 8.10
CA ASP A 176 -11.80 29.41 8.55
C ASP A 176 -12.62 28.68 9.64
N GLU A 177 -13.26 29.44 10.53
CA GLU A 177 -14.18 28.95 11.55
C GLU A 177 -15.39 28.26 10.91
N TYR A 178 -15.97 28.86 9.86
CA TYR A 178 -17.06 28.24 9.09
C TYR A 178 -16.61 26.97 8.38
N CYS A 179 -15.43 26.98 7.75
CA CYS A 179 -14.85 25.82 7.10
C CYS A 179 -14.64 24.68 8.09
N ALA A 180 -14.05 24.97 9.26
CA ALA A 180 -13.86 24.01 10.34
C ALA A 180 -15.18 23.39 10.83
N ALA A 181 -16.20 24.22 11.05
CA ALA A 181 -17.52 23.76 11.48
C ALA A 181 -18.18 22.83 10.45
N HIS A 182 -18.09 23.18 9.16
CA HIS A 182 -18.62 22.36 8.07
C HIS A 182 -17.87 21.03 7.91
N ILE A 183 -16.54 21.01 8.07
CA ILE A 183 -15.75 19.76 8.04
C ILE A 183 -16.27 18.78 9.08
N ILE A 184 -16.47 19.25 10.32
CA ILE A 184 -16.98 18.41 11.41
C ILE A 184 -18.43 18.00 11.15
N HIS A 185 -19.30 18.94 10.83
CA HIS A 185 -20.71 18.66 10.55
C HIS A 185 -20.89 17.63 9.42
N GLN A 186 -20.20 17.82 8.29
CA GLN A 186 -20.28 16.92 7.14
C GLN A 186 -19.70 15.54 7.48
N THR A 187 -18.65 15.47 8.29
CA THR A 187 -18.11 14.17 8.76
C THR A 187 -19.16 13.43 9.60
N LEU A 188 -19.75 14.08 10.59
CA LEU A 188 -20.76 13.47 11.46
C LEU A 188 -22.00 13.02 10.66
N GLU A 189 -22.51 13.87 9.75
CA GLU A 189 -23.71 13.59 8.99
C GLU A 189 -23.49 12.55 7.87
N THR A 190 -22.43 12.72 7.07
CA THR A 190 -22.25 11.91 5.85
C THR A 190 -21.61 10.56 6.12
N TYR A 191 -20.73 10.47 7.13
CA TYR A 191 -19.97 9.24 7.41
C TYR A 191 -20.47 8.49 8.64
N LEU A 192 -20.97 9.20 9.63
CA LEU A 192 -21.32 8.63 10.93
C LEU A 192 -22.84 8.61 11.20
N ASP A 193 -23.64 9.06 10.22
CA ASP A 193 -25.11 9.08 10.28
C ASP A 193 -25.64 9.79 11.55
N HIS A 194 -24.94 10.85 11.97
CA HIS A 194 -25.25 11.59 13.19
C HIS A 194 -25.49 13.07 12.88
N THR A 195 -26.69 13.56 13.19
CA THR A 195 -27.09 14.95 12.95
C THR A 195 -26.67 15.84 14.11
N ALA A 196 -25.59 16.61 13.93
CA ALA A 196 -25.15 17.61 14.90
C ALA A 196 -25.93 18.92 14.75
N GLN A 197 -26.14 19.62 15.87
CA GLN A 197 -26.69 20.97 15.86
C GLN A 197 -25.58 21.96 15.50
N LEU A 198 -25.81 22.78 14.47
CA LEU A 198 -24.83 23.75 14.00
C LEU A 198 -25.29 25.19 14.29
N GLN A 199 -24.48 25.93 15.04
CA GLN A 199 -24.73 27.32 15.41
C GLN A 199 -23.53 28.20 15.02
N PHE A 200 -23.84 29.35 14.43
CA PHE A 200 -22.85 30.37 14.08
C PHE A 200 -23.14 31.64 14.87
N LEU A 201 -22.13 32.18 15.54
CA LEU A 201 -22.25 33.41 16.29
C LEU A 201 -22.15 34.63 15.34
N PRO A 202 -22.94 35.69 15.61
CA PRO A 202 -22.77 36.99 14.95
C PRO A 202 -21.34 37.56 15.09
N PRO A 203 -20.92 38.49 14.20
CA PRO A 203 -19.57 39.09 14.26
C PRO A 203 -19.21 39.78 15.58
N ASP A 204 -20.21 40.36 16.25
CA ASP A 204 -20.04 41.13 17.50
C ASP A 204 -20.20 40.26 18.77
N GLU A 205 -20.44 38.94 18.63
CA GLU A 205 -20.73 38.03 19.74
C GLU A 205 -19.67 36.94 19.84
N ASN A 206 -18.86 37.00 20.91
CA ASN A 206 -17.80 36.01 21.21
C ASN A 206 -18.04 35.28 22.54
N ASP A 207 -19.26 35.39 23.07
CA ASP A 207 -19.65 34.75 24.33
C ASP A 207 -20.60 33.59 24.03
N VAL A 208 -20.29 32.43 24.60
CA VAL A 208 -21.16 31.25 24.49
C VAL A 208 -22.05 31.19 25.73
N THR A 209 -23.35 31.42 25.56
CA THR A 209 -24.35 31.28 26.63
C THR A 209 -24.80 29.83 26.84
N GLN A 210 -25.58 29.56 27.90
CA GLN A 210 -26.00 28.23 28.37
C GLN A 210 -26.14 27.20 27.24
N MET A 211 -25.34 26.14 27.31
CA MET A 211 -25.36 25.07 26.32
C MET A 211 -26.26 23.92 26.81
N ALA A 212 -26.94 23.24 25.88
CA ALA A 212 -27.79 22.10 26.21
C ALA A 212 -26.94 20.91 26.70
N ASN A 213 -27.51 19.95 27.42
CA ASN A 213 -26.74 18.75 27.80
C ASN A 213 -26.24 18.03 26.54
N GLY A 214 -24.95 17.66 26.49
CA GLY A 214 -24.37 16.93 25.38
C GLY A 214 -22.86 17.11 25.26
N VAL A 215 -22.33 16.92 24.05
CA VAL A 215 -20.96 17.29 23.69
C VAL A 215 -20.96 18.61 22.92
N HIS A 216 -20.03 19.49 23.28
CA HIS A 216 -19.90 20.81 22.67
C HIS A 216 -18.59 20.91 21.90
N ILE A 217 -18.66 21.45 20.69
CA ILE A 217 -17.49 21.76 19.86
C ILE A 217 -17.50 23.26 19.61
N LEU A 218 -16.57 23.96 20.26
CA LEU A 218 -16.39 25.40 20.14
C LEU A 218 -15.26 25.69 19.16
N ILE A 219 -15.52 26.51 18.15
CA ILE A 219 -14.56 26.82 17.09
C ILE A 219 -14.42 28.34 16.98
N GLY A 220 -13.27 28.88 17.31
CA GLY A 220 -13.08 30.34 17.31
C GLY A 220 -12.21 30.86 18.44
N ASP A 221 -12.26 32.18 18.63
CA ASP A 221 -11.65 32.86 19.76
C ASP A 221 -12.77 33.44 20.65
N PHE A 222 -12.82 32.99 21.90
CA PHE A 222 -13.93 33.31 22.81
C PHE A 222 -13.45 34.13 24.01
N SER A 223 -14.13 35.24 24.31
CA SER A 223 -13.88 36.05 25.51
C SER A 223 -14.37 35.34 26.77
N GLU A 224 -15.57 34.76 26.69
CA GLU A 224 -16.15 33.98 27.78
C GLU A 224 -16.78 32.69 27.25
N ILE A 225 -16.45 31.60 27.92
CA ILE A 225 -17.14 30.32 27.76
C ILE A 225 -17.91 30.10 29.06
N GLY A 226 -19.25 30.08 28.99
CA GLY A 226 -20.13 29.89 30.13
C GLY A 226 -19.85 28.58 30.90
N GLU A 227 -20.40 28.41 32.11
CA GLU A 227 -20.09 27.27 32.99
C GLU A 227 -20.19 25.89 32.30
N SER A 228 -21.18 25.68 31.43
CA SER A 228 -21.36 24.43 30.68
C SER A 228 -20.26 24.16 29.64
N GLY A 229 -19.64 25.21 29.08
CA GLY A 229 -18.55 25.05 28.12
C GLY A 229 -17.18 24.89 28.78
N ARG A 230 -17.11 24.88 30.11
CA ARG A 230 -15.87 24.67 30.87
C ARG A 230 -15.67 23.21 31.28
N ASP A 231 -16.56 22.31 30.89
CA ASP A 231 -16.50 20.91 31.30
C ASP A 231 -15.63 20.04 30.37
N ALA A 232 -15.33 18.81 30.81
CA ALA A 232 -14.55 17.84 30.04
C ALA A 232 -15.28 17.26 28.81
N ARG A 233 -16.53 17.67 28.55
CA ARG A 233 -17.30 17.30 27.35
C ARG A 233 -17.31 18.40 26.29
N THR A 234 -16.56 19.47 26.52
CA THR A 234 -16.38 20.57 25.57
C THR A 234 -15.03 20.46 24.88
N ILE A 235 -15.02 20.49 23.54
CA ILE A 235 -13.83 20.50 22.70
C ILE A 235 -13.66 21.91 22.15
N LEU A 236 -12.51 22.55 22.39
CA LEU A 236 -12.18 23.87 21.88
C LEU A 236 -11.14 23.79 20.75
N ILE A 237 -11.51 24.28 19.57
CA ILE A 237 -10.63 24.49 18.41
C ILE A 237 -10.39 25.99 18.25
N GLY A 238 -9.36 26.49 18.93
CA GLY A 238 -9.02 27.91 18.97
C GLY A 238 -8.59 28.36 20.35
N THR A 239 -8.98 29.56 20.77
CA THR A 239 -8.55 30.14 22.05
C THR A 239 -9.73 30.61 22.90
N ALA A 240 -9.51 30.65 24.22
CA ALA A 240 -10.44 31.26 25.16
C ALA A 240 -9.70 31.95 26.30
N ASP A 241 -10.16 33.14 26.71
CA ASP A 241 -9.52 33.95 27.76
C ASP A 241 -9.77 33.41 29.19
N VAL A 242 -10.45 32.26 29.32
CA VAL A 242 -10.79 31.64 30.60
C VAL A 242 -9.67 30.70 31.07
N ILE A 243 -9.08 31.02 32.23
CA ILE A 243 -7.86 30.37 32.75
C ILE A 243 -8.15 29.02 33.45
N ASP A 244 -9.39 28.75 33.84
CA ASP A 244 -9.77 27.57 34.65
C ASP A 244 -10.95 26.82 33.99
N THR A 245 -10.64 25.87 33.11
CA THR A 245 -11.61 25.04 32.38
C THR A 245 -11.11 23.60 32.27
N ASP A 246 -11.99 22.62 32.41
CA ASP A 246 -11.74 21.20 32.06
C ASP A 246 -11.94 20.93 30.55
N ALA A 247 -12.30 21.95 29.77
CA ALA A 247 -12.47 21.85 28.32
C ALA A 247 -11.22 21.29 27.63
N ILE A 248 -11.44 20.51 26.59
CA ILE A 248 -10.40 19.85 25.80
C ILE A 248 -9.91 20.81 24.73
N HIS A 249 -8.77 21.45 25.00
CA HIS A 249 -8.13 22.38 24.06
C HIS A 249 -7.33 21.62 23.00
N LEU A 250 -7.74 21.72 21.73
CA LEU A 250 -6.94 21.28 20.59
C LEU A 250 -5.98 22.41 20.22
N GLY A 251 -4.69 22.22 20.52
CA GLY A 251 -3.66 23.24 20.30
C GLY A 251 -3.49 23.55 18.81
N THR A 252 -4.09 24.64 18.32
CA THR A 252 -3.96 25.06 16.92
C THR A 252 -3.01 26.25 16.78
N GLU A 253 -1.87 26.08 16.11
CA GLU A 253 -1.03 27.20 15.66
C GLU A 253 -1.59 27.81 14.34
N GLY A 254 -2.84 28.26 14.34
CA GLY A 254 -3.34 29.22 13.35
C GLY A 254 -4.54 28.80 12.47
N VAL A 255 -4.56 27.58 11.91
CA VAL A 255 -5.61 27.16 10.95
C VAL A 255 -6.56 26.14 11.58
N ARG A 256 -7.80 26.55 11.85
CA ARG A 256 -8.81 25.75 12.55
C ARG A 256 -9.43 24.68 11.67
N SER A 257 -9.64 24.96 10.38
CA SER A 257 -10.13 23.96 9.42
C SER A 257 -9.20 22.76 9.28
N LEU A 258 -7.88 22.99 9.36
CA LEU A 258 -6.89 21.91 9.39
C LEU A 258 -6.99 21.07 10.67
N ALA A 259 -7.18 21.70 11.83
CA ALA A 259 -7.36 20.98 13.09
C ALA A 259 -8.67 20.18 13.11
N ALA A 260 -9.75 20.76 12.60
CA ALA A 260 -11.02 20.08 12.40
C ALA A 260 -10.88 18.87 11.49
N LEU A 261 -10.15 18.98 10.37
CA LEU A 261 -9.87 17.85 9.49
C LEU A 261 -9.12 16.75 10.24
N LYS A 262 -8.03 17.07 10.95
CA LYS A 262 -7.25 16.08 11.72
C LYS A 262 -8.09 15.38 12.79
N LEU A 263 -8.95 16.11 13.50
CA LEU A 263 -9.90 15.52 14.46
C LEU A 263 -10.87 14.55 13.77
N CYS A 264 -11.45 14.94 12.64
CA CYS A 264 -12.37 14.10 11.88
C CYS A 264 -11.69 12.87 11.29
N GLN A 265 -10.48 13.01 10.75
CA GLN A 265 -9.67 11.89 10.24
C GLN A 265 -9.38 10.88 11.35
N ARG A 266 -8.94 11.36 12.52
CA ARG A 266 -8.71 10.52 13.70
C ARG A 266 -10.00 9.84 14.14
N LEU A 267 -11.11 10.57 14.25
CA LEU A 267 -12.42 10.01 14.61
C LEU A 267 -12.85 8.88 13.65
N ILE A 268 -12.80 9.10 12.33
CA ILE A 268 -13.14 8.07 11.33
C ILE A 268 -12.22 6.85 11.45
N ASN A 269 -10.91 7.06 11.63
CA ASN A 269 -9.95 5.97 11.79
C ASN A 269 -10.25 5.07 13.01
N ARG A 270 -10.97 5.60 14.03
CA ARG A 270 -11.45 4.78 15.17
C ARG A 270 -12.42 3.70 14.73
N PHE A 271 -13.34 4.02 13.83
CA PHE A 271 -14.33 3.09 13.29
C PHE A 271 -13.74 2.11 12.27
N GLU A 272 -12.59 2.44 11.69
CA GLU A 272 -11.83 1.55 10.81
C GLU A 272 -10.89 0.60 11.59
N SER A 273 -10.75 0.81 12.91
CA SER A 273 -9.85 0.00 13.75
C SER A 273 -10.40 -1.41 13.95
N PRO A 274 -9.67 -2.46 13.50
CA PRO A 274 -10.19 -3.81 13.51
C PRO A 274 -10.16 -4.45 14.90
N ASN A 275 -11.26 -5.12 15.28
CA ASN A 275 -11.26 -6.05 16.41
C ASN A 275 -10.34 -7.26 16.10
N MET A 276 -9.29 -7.46 16.90
CA MET A 276 -8.31 -8.54 16.67
C MET A 276 -8.71 -9.89 17.28
N ALA A 277 -9.86 -9.99 17.96
CA ALA A 277 -10.30 -11.23 18.62
C ALA A 277 -10.55 -12.40 17.65
N ASP A 278 -10.79 -12.10 16.37
CA ASP A 278 -11.02 -13.08 15.30
C ASP A 278 -9.71 -13.57 14.65
N MET A 279 -8.55 -13.35 15.31
CA MET A 279 -7.23 -13.59 14.74
C MET A 279 -6.39 -14.57 15.58
N VAL A 280 -5.57 -15.35 14.88
CA VAL A 280 -4.58 -16.25 15.46
C VAL A 280 -3.23 -16.00 14.81
N VAL A 281 -2.23 -15.65 15.61
CA VAL A 281 -0.83 -15.60 15.16
C VAL A 281 -0.24 -16.98 15.35
N TYR A 282 0.44 -17.53 14.34
CA TYR A 282 1.07 -18.84 14.44
C TYR A 282 2.38 -18.90 13.66
N ASP A 283 3.20 -19.90 14.00
CA ASP A 283 4.49 -20.17 13.38
C ASP A 283 4.81 -21.68 13.46
N LEU A 284 5.57 -22.19 12.48
CA LEU A 284 5.98 -23.58 12.38
C LEU A 284 7.50 -23.73 12.34
N GLU A 285 8.06 -24.58 13.21
CA GLU A 285 9.41 -25.10 12.99
C GLU A 285 9.35 -26.38 12.19
N THR A 286 10.29 -26.53 11.26
CA THR A 286 10.21 -27.55 10.22
C THR A 286 11.57 -28.20 9.93
N THR A 287 11.56 -29.41 9.37
CA THR A 287 12.78 -30.18 9.07
C THR A 287 13.62 -29.61 7.91
N GLY A 288 13.11 -28.64 7.16
CA GLY A 288 13.83 -28.01 6.04
C GLY A 288 13.00 -26.96 5.33
N ILE A 289 13.58 -26.26 4.35
CA ILE A 289 13.05 -25.02 3.75
C ILE A 289 12.12 -25.21 2.54
N ASN A 290 11.79 -26.45 2.16
CA ASN A 290 10.92 -26.71 1.01
C ASN A 290 9.52 -27.11 1.49
N PRO A 291 8.49 -26.26 1.32
CA PRO A 291 7.15 -26.53 1.83
C PRO A 291 6.53 -27.85 1.35
N LYS A 292 6.97 -28.36 0.19
CA LYS A 292 6.45 -29.62 -0.35
C LYS A 292 6.92 -30.84 0.43
N THR A 293 8.14 -30.79 0.99
CA THR A 293 8.82 -31.95 1.61
C THR A 293 9.14 -31.76 3.07
N ALA A 294 9.12 -30.53 3.57
CA ALA A 294 9.36 -30.19 4.97
C ALA A 294 8.31 -30.83 5.88
N GLU A 295 8.72 -31.38 7.00
CA GLU A 295 7.83 -31.96 8.03
C GLU A 295 7.85 -31.04 9.25
N ILE A 296 6.70 -30.88 9.90
CA ILE A 296 6.54 -30.01 11.08
C ILE A 296 7.19 -30.69 12.29
N VAL A 297 7.95 -29.93 13.09
CA VAL A 297 8.60 -30.39 14.33
C VAL A 297 8.19 -29.58 15.57
N GLU A 298 7.67 -28.37 15.39
CA GLU A 298 7.05 -27.57 16.44
C GLU A 298 5.93 -26.72 15.84
N ILE A 299 4.89 -26.49 16.63
CA ILE A 299 3.81 -25.58 16.31
C ILE A 299 3.59 -24.67 17.51
N ALA A 300 3.54 -23.36 17.27
CA ALA A 300 3.05 -22.40 18.24
C ALA A 300 1.93 -21.55 17.63
N ALA A 301 0.93 -21.21 18.43
CA ALA A 301 -0.13 -20.29 18.05
C ALA A 301 -0.66 -19.49 19.25
N GLN A 302 -1.11 -18.27 19.01
CA GLN A 302 -1.70 -17.36 20.00
C GLN A 302 -3.03 -16.79 19.47
N ARG A 303 -4.11 -16.98 20.23
CA ARG A 303 -5.37 -16.23 20.02
C ARG A 303 -5.22 -14.84 20.62
N LEU A 304 -5.74 -13.86 19.91
CA LEU A 304 -5.65 -12.46 20.32
C LEU A 304 -6.92 -11.98 21.02
N SER A 305 -6.78 -10.94 21.85
CA SER A 305 -7.88 -10.14 22.37
C SER A 305 -8.28 -9.07 21.34
N ALA A 306 -9.34 -8.30 21.63
CA ALA A 306 -9.75 -7.20 20.76
C ALA A 306 -8.64 -6.15 20.51
N ILE A 307 -7.72 -5.98 21.47
CA ILE A 307 -6.60 -5.04 21.39
C ILE A 307 -5.27 -5.70 20.94
N GLY A 308 -5.31 -6.98 20.55
CA GLY A 308 -4.14 -7.69 20.03
C GLY A 308 -3.21 -8.31 21.09
N SER A 309 -3.64 -8.41 22.35
CA SER A 309 -2.88 -9.11 23.41
C SER A 309 -3.17 -10.61 23.37
N GLU A 310 -2.23 -11.46 23.81
CA GLU A 310 -2.46 -12.91 23.94
C GLU A 310 -3.55 -13.22 24.99
N VAL A 311 -4.53 -14.02 24.58
CA VAL A 311 -5.61 -14.53 25.44
C VAL A 311 -5.42 -16.01 25.73
N GLU A 312 -5.02 -16.77 24.71
CA GLU A 312 -4.87 -18.21 24.78
C GLU A 312 -3.72 -18.64 23.87
N ARG A 313 -3.04 -19.72 24.22
CA ARG A 313 -1.86 -20.22 23.54
C ARG A 313 -1.97 -21.71 23.26
N PHE A 314 -1.53 -22.10 22.08
CA PHE A 314 -1.29 -23.48 21.69
C PHE A 314 0.20 -23.67 21.44
N HIS A 315 0.76 -24.75 21.96
CA HIS A 315 2.15 -25.14 21.74
C HIS A 315 2.26 -26.66 21.74
N SER A 316 2.95 -27.21 20.75
CA SER A 316 3.21 -28.63 20.68
C SER A 316 4.49 -28.94 19.90
N LEU A 317 5.32 -29.83 20.44
CA LEU A 317 6.37 -30.49 19.68
C LEU A 317 5.75 -31.62 18.87
N VAL A 318 6.28 -31.82 17.66
CA VAL A 318 5.77 -32.80 16.71
C VAL A 318 6.88 -33.77 16.32
N LYS A 319 6.58 -35.07 16.43
CA LYS A 319 7.47 -36.09 15.91
C LYS A 319 7.26 -36.24 14.40
N PRO A 320 8.23 -35.86 13.55
CA PRO A 320 8.05 -35.96 12.11
C PRO A 320 8.02 -37.44 11.66
N PRO A 321 7.36 -37.77 10.54
CA PRO A 321 7.37 -39.11 9.99
C PRO A 321 8.79 -39.66 9.82
N GLY A 322 9.06 -40.83 10.39
CA GLY A 322 10.41 -41.44 10.40
C GLY A 322 11.40 -40.86 11.42
N GLY A 323 11.02 -39.82 12.17
CA GLY A 323 11.78 -39.27 13.29
C GLY A 323 13.11 -38.57 12.94
N HIS A 324 13.41 -38.40 11.66
CA HIS A 324 14.65 -37.77 11.22
C HIS A 324 14.52 -36.24 11.17
N ILE A 325 15.43 -35.54 11.83
CA ILE A 325 15.58 -34.09 11.75
C ILE A 325 17.00 -33.76 11.27
N PRO A 326 17.17 -33.02 10.15
CA PRO A 326 18.49 -32.65 9.67
C PRO A 326 19.25 -31.74 10.64
N ARG A 327 20.55 -31.98 10.81
CA ARG A 327 21.43 -31.14 11.66
C ARG A 327 21.48 -29.66 11.24
N ALA A 328 21.11 -29.34 10.00
CA ALA A 328 21.00 -27.96 9.56
C ALA A 328 19.80 -27.26 10.20
N ALA A 329 18.64 -27.93 10.25
CA ALA A 329 17.43 -27.44 10.90
C ALA A 329 17.63 -27.35 12.42
N THR A 330 18.15 -28.40 13.06
CA THR A 330 18.49 -28.41 14.50
C THR A 330 19.42 -27.26 14.92
N ARG A 331 20.32 -26.78 14.03
CA ARG A 331 21.19 -25.63 14.35
C ARG A 331 20.45 -24.30 14.42
N ILE A 332 19.29 -24.21 13.77
CA ILE A 332 18.44 -23.02 13.73
C ILE A 332 17.49 -23.05 14.93
N HIS A 333 16.68 -24.12 15.02
CA HIS A 333 15.57 -24.19 15.97
C HIS A 333 15.83 -25.05 17.22
N ARG A 334 17.01 -25.69 17.33
CA ARG A 334 17.45 -26.50 18.49
C ARG A 334 16.59 -27.72 18.84
N ILE A 335 15.75 -28.16 17.90
CA ILE A 335 14.98 -29.39 18.04
C ILE A 335 15.72 -30.49 17.28
N ASP A 336 16.01 -31.59 17.97
CA ASP A 336 16.59 -32.78 17.38
C ASP A 336 15.66 -33.99 17.55
N ALA A 337 16.05 -35.11 16.97
CA ALA A 337 15.27 -36.34 17.01
C ALA A 337 15.05 -36.88 18.43
N GLU A 338 15.95 -36.55 19.38
CA GLU A 338 15.82 -36.96 20.78
C GLU A 338 14.79 -36.08 21.50
N THR A 339 14.78 -34.76 21.22
CA THR A 339 13.79 -33.81 21.76
C THR A 339 12.35 -34.24 21.45
N VAL A 340 12.08 -34.72 20.23
CA VAL A 340 10.71 -35.07 19.78
C VAL A 340 10.39 -36.56 19.87
N LYS A 341 11.28 -37.40 20.41
CA LYS A 341 11.15 -38.87 20.33
C LYS A 341 9.84 -39.41 20.89
N ASP A 342 9.36 -38.79 21.97
CA ASP A 342 8.16 -39.12 22.74
C ASP A 342 7.00 -38.15 22.45
N SER A 343 7.20 -37.20 21.53
CA SER A 343 6.16 -36.25 21.12
C SER A 343 5.13 -36.91 20.20
N PRO A 344 3.88 -36.40 20.17
CA PRO A 344 2.86 -36.89 19.26
C PRO A 344 3.25 -36.67 17.79
N GLY A 345 2.72 -37.52 16.91
CA GLY A 345 2.79 -37.30 15.46
C GLY A 345 1.83 -36.19 15.02
N ILE A 346 2.06 -35.66 13.82
CA ILE A 346 1.24 -34.58 13.26
C ILE A 346 -0.24 -34.98 13.14
N GLU A 347 -0.54 -36.27 12.96
CA GLU A 347 -1.90 -36.81 12.89
C GLU A 347 -2.71 -36.61 14.18
N ILE A 348 -2.05 -36.43 15.33
CA ILE A 348 -2.69 -36.13 16.62
C ILE A 348 -2.77 -34.62 16.84
N VAL A 349 -1.67 -33.90 16.56
CA VAL A 349 -1.55 -32.45 16.84
C VAL A 349 -2.43 -31.62 15.91
N LEU A 350 -2.56 -32.03 14.65
CA LEU A 350 -3.26 -31.24 13.64
C LEU A 350 -4.76 -31.04 13.93
N PRO A 351 -5.55 -32.07 14.35
CA PRO A 351 -6.90 -31.87 14.85
C PRO A 351 -7.00 -30.85 16.01
N GLU A 352 -6.07 -30.90 16.97
CA GLU A 352 -6.06 -30.01 18.13
C GLU A 352 -5.78 -28.56 17.70
N LEU A 353 -4.82 -28.36 16.80
CA LEU A 353 -4.52 -27.06 16.21
C LEU A 353 -5.74 -26.50 15.45
N MET A 354 -6.44 -27.32 14.67
CA MET A 354 -7.65 -26.88 13.96
C MET A 354 -8.79 -26.53 14.93
N GLY A 355 -8.92 -27.28 16.03
CA GLY A 355 -9.85 -26.93 17.11
C GLY A 355 -9.47 -25.62 17.81
N PHE A 356 -8.17 -25.28 17.85
CA PHE A 356 -7.68 -24.03 18.39
C PHE A 356 -7.87 -22.84 17.46
N ILE A 357 -7.61 -23.00 16.16
CA ILE A 357 -7.75 -21.95 15.13
C ILE A 357 -9.23 -21.67 14.86
N GLN A 358 -10.01 -22.74 14.69
CA GLN A 358 -11.41 -22.70 14.25
C GLN A 358 -11.55 -22.04 12.87
N ASP A 359 -12.28 -20.93 12.79
CA ASP A 359 -12.56 -20.15 11.58
C ASP A 359 -11.85 -18.78 11.59
N ARG A 360 -10.86 -18.58 12.48
CA ARG A 360 -10.14 -17.31 12.64
C ARG A 360 -9.18 -17.01 11.48
N ILE A 361 -8.85 -15.73 11.34
CA ILE A 361 -7.82 -15.23 10.43
C ILE A 361 -6.45 -15.66 10.93
N LEU A 362 -5.63 -16.20 10.04
CA LEU A 362 -4.26 -16.61 10.35
C LEU A 362 -3.27 -15.48 10.11
N ILE A 363 -2.39 -15.23 11.07
CA ILE A 363 -1.33 -14.24 10.96
C ILE A 363 0.00 -14.97 11.07
N GLY A 364 0.89 -14.72 10.13
CA GLY A 364 2.23 -15.30 10.11
C GLY A 364 3.20 -14.44 9.29
N HIS A 365 4.49 -14.72 9.41
CA HIS A 365 5.53 -14.00 8.66
C HIS A 365 6.01 -14.87 7.50
N ASN A 366 5.80 -14.43 6.25
CA ASN A 366 5.99 -15.29 5.07
C ASN A 366 5.04 -16.50 5.03
N VAL A 367 3.91 -16.39 5.72
CA VAL A 367 2.95 -17.48 5.92
C VAL A 367 2.34 -17.97 4.62
N ALA A 368 2.13 -17.08 3.65
CA ALA A 368 1.50 -17.41 2.37
C ALA A 368 2.38 -18.35 1.52
N GLU A 369 3.69 -18.13 1.58
CA GLU A 369 4.68 -18.83 0.74
C GLU A 369 5.29 -20.05 1.44
N TYR A 370 5.15 -20.16 2.76
CA TYR A 370 5.83 -21.19 3.56
C TYR A 370 4.90 -22.02 4.44
N ASP A 371 4.42 -21.46 5.55
CA ASP A 371 3.67 -22.19 6.58
C ASP A 371 2.31 -22.71 6.08
N ASN A 372 1.53 -21.86 5.40
CA ASN A 372 0.21 -22.23 4.87
C ASN A 372 0.30 -23.40 3.88
N PRO A 373 1.23 -23.44 2.92
CA PRO A 373 1.42 -24.60 2.05
C PRO A 373 1.71 -25.91 2.80
N ILE A 374 2.53 -25.89 3.85
CA ILE A 374 2.84 -27.08 4.67
C ILE A 374 1.58 -27.52 5.42
N LEU A 375 0.91 -26.58 6.09
CA LEU A 375 -0.31 -26.84 6.83
C LEU A 375 -1.43 -27.37 5.93
N ALA A 376 -1.63 -26.77 4.75
CA ALA A 376 -2.62 -27.22 3.77
C ALA A 376 -2.32 -28.63 3.25
N ARG A 377 -1.04 -28.95 2.99
CA ARG A 377 -0.62 -30.30 2.59
C ARG A 377 -0.97 -31.31 3.68
N ASP A 378 -0.64 -31.01 4.93
CA ASP A 378 -0.86 -31.93 6.04
C ASP A 378 -2.35 -32.09 6.37
N LEU A 379 -3.14 -31.02 6.25
CA LEU A 379 -4.61 -31.09 6.36
C LEU A 379 -5.22 -32.01 5.30
N ARG A 380 -4.78 -31.91 4.05
CA ARG A 380 -5.22 -32.84 2.98
C ARG A 380 -4.81 -34.27 3.27
N ARG A 381 -3.57 -34.47 3.72
CA ARG A 381 -2.98 -35.79 3.95
C ARG A 381 -3.63 -36.52 5.12
N TYR A 382 -3.86 -35.84 6.23
CA TYR A 382 -4.29 -36.46 7.49
C TYR A 382 -5.78 -36.28 7.79
N LEU A 383 -6.39 -35.18 7.34
CA LEU A 383 -7.79 -34.85 7.65
C LEU A 383 -8.70 -34.76 6.42
N SER A 384 -8.17 -34.97 5.21
CA SER A 384 -8.92 -34.82 3.94
C SER A 384 -9.63 -33.46 3.83
N ARG A 385 -8.98 -32.40 4.33
CA ARG A 385 -9.53 -31.04 4.40
C ARG A 385 -8.56 -30.02 3.77
N ASP A 386 -9.11 -28.97 3.17
CA ASP A 386 -8.35 -27.82 2.69
C ASP A 386 -8.18 -26.75 3.78
N LEU A 387 -7.07 -26.01 3.73
CA LEU A 387 -6.90 -24.78 4.51
C LEU A 387 -7.75 -23.67 3.88
N SER A 388 -8.90 -23.36 4.49
CA SER A 388 -9.80 -22.31 4.02
C SER A 388 -9.59 -20.96 4.70
N ALA A 389 -8.87 -20.94 5.83
CA ALA A 389 -8.72 -19.73 6.65
C ALA A 389 -8.02 -18.61 5.86
N PRO A 390 -8.59 -17.39 5.83
CA PRO A 390 -7.91 -16.22 5.29
C PRO A 390 -6.68 -15.93 6.12
N HIS A 391 -5.65 -15.37 5.48
CA HIS A 391 -4.39 -15.10 6.16
C HIS A 391 -3.88 -13.70 5.88
N TYR A 392 -3.17 -13.17 6.86
CA TYR A 392 -2.42 -11.93 6.79
C TYR A 392 -0.92 -12.25 6.90
N ASP A 393 -0.17 -11.86 5.87
CA ASP A 393 1.28 -12.08 5.81
C ASP A 393 2.04 -10.81 6.20
N THR A 394 2.64 -10.81 7.40
CA THR A 394 3.35 -9.64 7.91
C THR A 394 4.58 -9.28 7.07
N LEU A 395 5.20 -10.23 6.36
CA LEU A 395 6.31 -9.94 5.46
C LEU A 395 5.85 -9.21 4.20
N ALA A 396 4.70 -9.62 3.64
CA ALA A 396 4.12 -8.97 2.47
C ALA A 396 3.78 -7.50 2.76
N THR A 397 3.10 -7.24 3.88
CA THR A 397 2.78 -5.88 4.31
C THR A 397 4.03 -5.07 4.66
N ALA A 398 5.00 -5.65 5.37
CA ALA A 398 6.25 -4.96 5.70
C ALA A 398 7.02 -4.54 4.43
N ARG A 399 7.07 -5.38 3.40
CA ARG A 399 7.71 -5.04 2.11
C ARG A 399 6.99 -3.90 1.38
N ARG A 400 5.67 -3.82 1.50
CA ARG A 400 4.85 -2.73 0.94
C ARG A 400 5.11 -1.42 1.69
N LEU A 401 5.10 -1.45 3.02
CA LEU A 401 5.28 -0.26 3.87
C LEU A 401 6.73 0.25 3.87
N PHE A 402 7.72 -0.63 3.73
CA PHE A 402 9.14 -0.32 3.77
C PHE A 402 9.86 -0.79 2.51
N PRO A 403 9.51 -0.24 1.34
CA PRO A 403 10.13 -0.64 0.09
C PRO A 403 11.64 -0.44 0.16
N ARG A 404 12.40 -1.41 -0.37
CA ARG A 404 13.88 -1.42 -0.40
C ARG A 404 14.57 -1.55 0.97
N GLN A 405 13.83 -1.79 2.05
CA GLN A 405 14.40 -2.09 3.37
C GLN A 405 14.38 -3.61 3.64
N ARG A 406 15.23 -4.07 4.57
CA ARG A 406 15.19 -5.46 5.05
C ARG A 406 13.93 -5.63 5.92
N CYS A 407 13.13 -6.63 5.59
CA CYS A 407 11.84 -6.89 6.26
C CYS A 407 11.75 -8.30 6.87
N ASN A 408 12.87 -9.00 7.07
CA ASN A 408 12.84 -10.26 7.82
C ASN A 408 12.55 -9.99 9.30
N MET A 409 12.10 -11.02 10.02
CA MET A 409 11.69 -10.93 11.43
C MET A 409 12.69 -10.14 12.29
N GLY A 410 13.97 -10.51 12.26
CA GLY A 410 15.00 -9.84 13.06
C GLY A 410 15.21 -8.36 12.71
N ALA A 411 15.14 -8.00 11.43
CA ALA A 411 15.25 -6.60 11.00
C ALA A 411 14.05 -5.75 11.43
N LEU A 412 12.84 -6.34 11.41
CA LEU A 412 11.63 -5.67 11.88
C LEU A 412 11.62 -5.54 13.41
N ALA A 413 12.05 -6.59 14.12
CA ALA A 413 12.16 -6.56 15.57
C ALA A 413 13.15 -5.47 16.03
N GLU A 414 14.32 -5.39 15.40
CA GLU A 414 15.28 -4.30 15.66
C GLU A 414 14.66 -2.93 15.38
N LYS A 415 13.97 -2.78 14.25
CA LYS A 415 13.35 -1.51 13.84
C LYS A 415 12.30 -1.01 14.84
N PHE A 416 11.53 -1.92 15.43
CA PHE A 416 10.46 -1.59 16.37
C PHE A 416 10.88 -1.71 17.84
N GLY A 417 12.14 -2.04 18.13
CA GLY A 417 12.62 -2.24 19.49
C GLY A 417 11.97 -3.43 20.19
N ILE A 418 11.57 -4.45 19.45
CA ILE A 418 10.96 -5.69 19.96
C ILE A 418 12.08 -6.66 20.30
N GLU A 419 12.02 -7.27 21.48
CA GLU A 419 12.97 -8.31 21.87
C GLU A 419 12.81 -9.54 20.97
N HIS A 420 13.84 -9.83 20.18
CA HIS A 420 13.90 -11.01 19.31
C HIS A 420 15.28 -11.65 19.44
N GLY A 421 15.30 -12.89 19.94
CA GLY A 421 16.51 -13.65 20.16
C GLY A 421 17.21 -14.04 18.85
N ARG A 422 18.48 -14.47 18.94
CA ARG A 422 19.21 -15.03 17.79
C ARG A 422 18.80 -16.45 17.40
N LEU A 423 17.90 -17.06 18.16
CA LEU A 423 17.55 -18.47 18.08
C LEU A 423 16.05 -18.56 17.85
N HIS A 424 15.62 -19.44 16.95
CA HIS A 424 14.24 -19.54 16.50
C HIS A 424 13.55 -20.64 17.30
N GLY A 425 12.62 -20.28 18.16
CA GLY A 425 11.62 -21.22 18.67
C GLY A 425 10.27 -20.71 18.25
N ALA A 426 9.36 -21.58 17.83
CA ALA A 426 8.07 -21.17 17.27
C ALA A 426 7.33 -20.19 18.19
N LEU A 427 7.43 -20.40 19.52
CA LEU A 427 6.74 -19.57 20.51
C LEU A 427 7.32 -18.16 20.66
N GLU A 428 8.64 -18.03 20.55
CA GLU A 428 9.35 -16.74 20.57
C GLU A 428 9.02 -15.98 19.27
N ASP A 429 9.04 -16.66 18.13
CA ASP A 429 8.73 -16.08 16.82
C ASP A 429 7.26 -15.67 16.69
N VAL A 430 6.30 -16.44 17.22
CA VAL A 430 4.88 -16.02 17.31
C VAL A 430 4.74 -14.75 18.14
N THR A 431 5.44 -14.65 19.26
CA THR A 431 5.36 -13.48 20.15
C THR A 431 5.93 -12.23 19.47
N ALA A 432 7.10 -12.36 18.83
CA ALA A 432 7.70 -11.26 18.08
C ALA A 432 6.82 -10.85 16.88
N ASN A 433 6.28 -11.83 16.14
CA ASN A 433 5.42 -11.57 14.99
C ASN A 433 4.11 -10.87 15.39
N ARG A 434 3.53 -11.19 16.56
CA ARG A 434 2.35 -10.47 17.09
C ARG A 434 2.65 -8.99 17.32
N GLU A 435 3.78 -8.66 17.93
CA GLU A 435 4.15 -7.25 18.17
C GLU A 435 4.52 -6.54 16.86
N ILE A 436 5.21 -7.22 15.93
CA ILE A 436 5.49 -6.68 14.59
C ILE A 436 4.18 -6.42 13.84
N PHE A 437 3.23 -7.36 13.88
CA PHE A 437 1.90 -7.19 13.29
C PHE A 437 1.23 -5.93 13.83
N LYS A 438 1.23 -5.74 15.16
CA LYS A 438 0.65 -4.54 15.80
C LYS A 438 1.31 -3.23 15.36
N GLU A 439 2.63 -3.21 15.16
CA GLU A 439 3.31 -2.01 14.66
C GLU A 439 3.03 -1.76 13.17
N LEU A 440 2.96 -2.80 12.34
CA LEU A 440 2.62 -2.67 10.92
C LEU A 440 1.21 -2.12 10.71
N ILE A 441 0.22 -2.63 11.44
CA ILE A 441 -1.17 -2.16 11.31
C ILE A 441 -1.34 -0.74 11.82
N LYS A 442 -0.59 -0.32 12.86
CA LYS A 442 -0.60 1.07 13.34
C LYS A 442 -0.09 2.02 12.27
N ILE A 443 1.02 1.67 11.62
CA ILE A 443 1.61 2.48 10.54
C ILE A 443 0.66 2.56 9.35
N ASP A 444 0.05 1.45 8.96
CA ASP A 444 -0.88 1.41 7.84
C ASP A 444 -2.17 2.20 8.14
N ALA A 445 -2.71 2.08 9.35
CA ALA A 445 -3.86 2.85 9.81
C ALA A 445 -3.57 4.35 9.84
N TYR A 446 -2.39 4.77 10.32
CA TYR A 446 -2.00 6.18 10.30
C TYR A 446 -1.89 6.75 8.87
N LYS A 447 -1.32 5.98 7.93
CA LYS A 447 -1.27 6.41 6.51
C LYS A 447 -2.65 6.56 5.90
N ARG A 448 -3.61 5.71 6.29
CA ARG A 448 -5.01 5.78 5.85
C ARG A 448 -5.72 6.97 6.47
N GLU A 449 -5.50 7.22 7.76
CA GLU A 449 -6.05 8.36 8.50
C GLU A 449 -5.76 9.68 7.78
N VAL A 450 -4.48 9.96 7.50
CA VAL A 450 -4.04 11.20 6.83
C VAL A 450 -4.67 11.36 5.44
N LYS A 451 -4.96 10.25 4.75
CA LYS A 451 -5.54 10.24 3.40
C LYS A 451 -7.06 10.19 3.38
N SER A 452 -7.71 10.14 4.53
CA SER A 452 -9.17 10.11 4.62
C SER A 452 -9.77 11.52 4.48
N LEU A 453 -11.06 11.59 4.14
CA LEU A 453 -11.82 12.84 4.04
C LEU A 453 -11.28 13.84 2.99
N THR A 454 -10.75 13.34 1.87
CA THR A 454 -10.14 14.20 0.84
C THR A 454 -11.11 15.16 0.19
N GLU A 455 -12.40 14.84 0.16
CA GLU A 455 -13.46 15.75 -0.32
C GLU A 455 -13.66 16.99 0.53
N LEU A 456 -13.09 17.01 1.75
CA LEU A 456 -13.11 18.15 2.66
C LEU A 456 -11.89 19.06 2.50
N LEU A 457 -10.89 18.64 1.71
CA LEU A 457 -9.69 19.45 1.43
C LEU A 457 -9.97 20.82 0.82
N PRO A 458 -11.00 21.02 -0.03
CA PRO A 458 -11.35 22.35 -0.50
C PRO A 458 -11.62 23.35 0.64
N LEU A 459 -12.34 22.92 1.69
CA LEU A 459 -12.62 23.77 2.87
C LEU A 459 -11.34 24.09 3.64
N VAL A 460 -10.42 23.13 3.76
CA VAL A 460 -9.10 23.36 4.38
C VAL A 460 -8.28 24.35 3.54
N GLY A 461 -8.27 24.22 2.22
CA GLY A 461 -7.58 25.16 1.32
C GLY A 461 -8.10 26.59 1.48
N VAL A 462 -9.42 26.77 1.52
CA VAL A 462 -10.07 28.08 1.74
C VAL A 462 -9.73 28.63 3.13
N GLY A 463 -9.79 27.82 4.18
CA GLY A 463 -9.42 28.24 5.53
C GLY A 463 -7.94 28.63 5.67
N ILE A 464 -7.04 27.90 5.01
CA ILE A 464 -5.61 28.24 4.94
C ILE A 464 -5.42 29.62 4.29
N LEU A 465 -6.02 29.87 3.12
CA LEU A 465 -5.88 31.15 2.42
C LEU A 465 -6.45 32.31 3.25
N ALA A 466 -7.60 32.10 3.89
CA ALA A 466 -8.22 33.09 4.76
C ALA A 466 -7.36 33.47 5.97
N LYS A 467 -6.68 32.51 6.61
CA LYS A 467 -5.85 32.79 7.80
C LYS A 467 -4.44 33.25 7.49
N THR A 468 -3.85 32.77 6.41
CA THR A 468 -2.43 33.01 6.12
C THR A 468 -2.20 34.08 5.05
N GLY A 469 -3.22 34.41 4.25
CA GLY A 469 -3.08 35.27 3.07
C GLY A 469 -2.06 34.75 2.06
N ALA A 470 -1.70 33.46 2.14
CA ALA A 470 -0.53 32.93 1.47
C ALA A 470 -0.75 32.77 -0.04
N SER A 471 -0.21 33.71 -0.79
CA SER A 471 0.25 33.53 -2.17
C SER A 471 1.78 33.68 -2.20
N ALA A 472 2.54 32.65 -1.82
CA ALA A 472 3.94 32.48 -2.28
C ALA A 472 4.58 31.17 -1.79
N THR A 473 5.18 30.48 -2.76
CA THR A 473 6.18 29.41 -2.67
C THR A 473 7.32 29.76 -1.70
N LYS A 474 7.31 29.16 -0.50
CA LYS A 474 8.52 29.08 0.35
C LYS A 474 9.48 28.04 -0.25
N GLU A 475 10.79 28.21 -0.04
CA GLU A 475 11.81 27.22 -0.47
C GLU A 475 11.64 25.86 0.22
N THR A 476 11.01 25.82 1.40
CA THR A 476 10.77 24.61 2.19
C THR A 476 9.27 24.31 2.28
N LEU A 477 8.88 23.10 1.92
CA LEU A 477 7.51 22.61 2.01
C LEU A 477 7.08 22.49 3.49
N THR A 478 6.09 23.28 3.91
CA THR A 478 5.47 23.20 5.24
C THR A 478 4.23 22.29 5.24
N GLU A 479 3.71 21.95 6.43
CA GLU A 479 2.44 21.20 6.52
C GLU A 479 1.29 21.95 5.85
N THR A 480 1.17 23.26 6.11
CA THR A 480 0.16 24.11 5.47
C THR A 480 0.29 24.09 3.95
N ASP A 481 1.52 24.15 3.41
CA ASP A 481 1.74 24.04 1.97
C ASP A 481 1.32 22.67 1.42
N ALA A 482 1.59 21.59 2.15
CA ALA A 482 1.20 20.23 1.76
C ALA A 482 -0.32 20.07 1.65
N PHE A 483 -1.08 20.55 2.65
CA PHE A 483 -2.55 20.53 2.60
C PHE A 483 -3.11 21.47 1.54
N LEU A 484 -2.52 22.66 1.35
CA LEU A 484 -2.93 23.61 0.31
C LEU A 484 -2.73 23.02 -1.09
N ASN A 485 -1.58 22.38 -1.35
CA ASN A 485 -1.32 21.71 -2.61
C ASN A 485 -2.27 20.52 -2.85
N ALA A 486 -2.57 19.74 -1.81
CA ALA A 486 -3.54 18.66 -1.89
C ALA A 486 -4.95 19.19 -2.23
N ALA A 487 -5.37 20.30 -1.60
CA ALA A 487 -6.64 20.97 -1.92
C ALA A 487 -6.69 21.43 -3.38
N LYS A 488 -5.63 22.10 -3.87
CA LYS A 488 -5.51 22.51 -5.29
C LYS A 488 -5.64 21.32 -6.24
N ARG A 489 -4.98 20.19 -5.95
CA ARG A 489 -5.11 18.97 -6.75
C ARG A 489 -6.54 18.45 -6.74
N PHE A 490 -7.15 18.33 -5.57
CA PHE A 490 -8.51 17.83 -5.43
C PHE A 490 -9.51 18.67 -6.22
N ILE A 491 -9.47 20.00 -6.06
CA ILE A 491 -10.36 20.95 -6.74
C ILE A 491 -10.25 20.82 -8.25
N ARG A 492 -9.03 20.79 -8.79
CA ARG A 492 -8.80 20.68 -10.24
C ARG A 492 -9.27 19.35 -10.83
N MET A 493 -9.33 18.28 -10.04
CA MET A 493 -9.76 16.95 -10.48
C MET A 493 -11.28 16.75 -10.37
N HIS A 494 -11.95 17.42 -9.43
CA HIS A 494 -13.34 17.13 -9.08
C HIS A 494 -14.31 18.31 -9.27
N ASP A 495 -13.80 19.53 -9.49
CA ASP A 495 -14.59 20.77 -9.59
C ASP A 495 -15.67 20.91 -8.50
N PRO A 496 -15.31 20.75 -7.21
CA PRO A 496 -16.29 20.77 -6.13
C PRO A 496 -16.84 22.17 -5.92
N LYS A 497 -18.09 22.26 -5.43
CA LYS A 497 -18.73 23.53 -5.08
C LYS A 497 -18.64 23.78 -3.58
N LEU A 498 -18.53 25.06 -3.22
CA LEU A 498 -18.75 25.50 -1.84
C LEU A 498 -20.20 25.22 -1.42
N PRO A 499 -20.47 24.88 -0.14
CA PRO A 499 -21.82 24.78 0.40
C PRO A 499 -22.71 25.98 0.03
N ASP A 500 -23.96 25.70 -0.39
CA ASP A 500 -24.92 26.71 -0.89
C ASP A 500 -25.23 27.85 0.09
N ARG A 501 -24.96 27.65 1.40
CA ARG A 501 -25.14 28.65 2.45
C ARG A 501 -23.92 28.70 3.36
N PHE A 502 -22.96 29.55 3.01
CA PHE A 502 -22.07 30.09 4.03
C PHE A 502 -22.85 31.11 4.87
N PRO A 503 -22.90 30.98 6.20
CA PRO A 503 -23.45 32.00 7.11
C PRO A 503 -22.51 33.22 7.24
N LEU A 504 -21.84 33.55 6.15
CA LEU A 504 -20.89 34.64 6.02
C LEU A 504 -21.61 35.92 5.60
N GLU A 505 -21.01 37.07 5.91
CA GLU A 505 -21.43 38.32 5.28
C GLU A 505 -21.13 38.30 3.78
N ALA A 506 -21.83 39.13 3.00
CA ALA A 506 -21.72 39.11 1.54
C ALA A 506 -20.26 39.29 1.05
N ALA A 507 -19.48 40.14 1.71
CA ALA A 507 -18.08 40.39 1.36
C ALA A 507 -17.19 39.17 1.65
N GLU A 508 -17.40 38.48 2.76
CA GLU A 508 -16.62 37.29 3.10
C GLU A 508 -17.03 36.08 2.24
N ALA A 509 -18.31 35.96 1.89
CA ALA A 509 -18.78 34.95 0.94
C ALA A 509 -18.18 35.16 -0.45
N GLU A 510 -18.07 36.42 -0.90
CA GLU A 510 -17.35 36.80 -2.11
C GLU A 510 -15.86 36.44 -2.00
N GLN A 511 -15.22 36.74 -0.87
CA GLN A 511 -13.82 36.41 -0.62
C GLN A 511 -13.56 34.89 -0.57
N ALA A 512 -14.44 34.11 0.05
CA ALA A 512 -14.35 32.65 0.09
C ALA A 512 -14.48 32.03 -1.31
N THR A 513 -15.36 32.60 -2.13
CA THR A 513 -15.51 32.21 -3.55
C THR A 513 -14.24 32.54 -4.33
N ALA A 514 -13.66 33.72 -4.13
CA ALA A 514 -12.40 34.12 -4.76
C ALA A 514 -11.24 33.20 -4.36
N TYR A 515 -11.17 32.74 -3.10
CA TYR A 515 -10.18 31.76 -2.68
C TYR A 515 -10.37 30.41 -3.38
N MET A 516 -11.61 29.97 -3.59
CA MET A 516 -11.89 28.73 -4.32
C MET A 516 -11.41 28.81 -5.77
N GLU A 517 -11.64 29.94 -6.44
CA GLU A 517 -11.14 30.21 -7.79
C GLU A 517 -9.60 30.25 -7.81
N GLU A 518 -8.96 30.89 -6.83
CA GLU A 518 -7.50 30.92 -6.72
C GLU A 518 -6.89 29.51 -6.59
N LEU A 519 -7.51 28.63 -5.79
CA LEU A 519 -7.07 27.24 -5.64
C LEU A 519 -7.21 26.44 -6.94
N GLN A 520 -8.19 26.77 -7.79
CA GLN A 520 -8.39 26.11 -9.08
C GLN A 520 -7.37 26.58 -10.11
N ASP A 521 -7.13 27.89 -10.18
CA ASP A 521 -6.30 28.53 -11.21
C ASP A 521 -4.80 28.31 -11.00
N VAL A 522 -4.33 28.33 -9.74
CA VAL A 522 -2.90 28.17 -9.43
C VAL A 522 -2.53 26.68 -9.38
N PRO A 523 -1.75 26.15 -10.35
CA PRO A 523 -1.37 24.75 -10.33
C PRO A 523 -0.44 24.43 -9.14
N PRO A 524 -0.63 23.28 -8.48
CA PRO A 524 0.29 22.80 -7.46
C PRO A 524 1.65 22.39 -8.08
N PRO A 525 2.73 22.29 -7.27
CA PRO A 525 4.00 21.79 -7.77
C PRO A 525 3.88 20.36 -8.30
N GLU A 526 4.66 20.08 -9.34
CA GLU A 526 4.70 18.80 -10.00
C GLU A 526 5.69 17.86 -9.30
N PHE A 527 5.24 16.63 -8.99
CA PHE A 527 6.05 15.63 -8.32
C PHE A 527 6.46 14.48 -9.27
N PRO A 528 7.49 13.68 -8.93
CA PRO A 528 7.90 12.53 -9.73
C PRO A 528 6.74 11.57 -10.07
N GLU A 529 5.77 11.42 -9.17
CA GLU A 529 4.57 10.61 -9.36
C GLU A 529 3.69 11.13 -10.50
N ASP A 530 3.58 12.46 -10.67
CA ASP A 530 2.80 13.10 -11.73
C ASP A 530 3.45 12.91 -13.10
N LEU A 531 4.78 13.05 -13.18
CA LEU A 531 5.53 12.74 -14.39
C LEU A 531 5.40 11.26 -14.75
N ALA A 532 5.57 10.36 -13.78
CA ALA A 532 5.43 8.92 -13.99
C ALA A 532 4.01 8.53 -14.43
N TRP A 533 2.98 9.21 -13.92
CA TRP A 533 1.60 9.00 -14.34
C TRP A 533 1.36 9.43 -15.79
N ARG A 534 1.78 10.65 -16.17
CA ARG A 534 1.68 11.13 -17.56
C ARG A 534 2.43 10.23 -18.54
N GLN A 535 3.64 9.79 -18.17
CA GLN A 535 4.43 8.88 -19.00
C GLN A 535 3.69 7.55 -19.21
N ARG A 536 3.05 7.00 -18.17
CA ARG A 536 2.23 5.78 -18.31
C ARG A 536 1.02 6.00 -19.21
N ARG A 537 0.32 7.13 -19.08
CA ARG A 537 -0.79 7.48 -19.97
C ARG A 537 -0.35 7.48 -21.44
N ILE A 538 0.78 8.12 -21.74
CA ILE A 538 1.36 8.15 -23.09
C ILE A 538 1.72 6.74 -23.58
N GLN A 539 2.35 5.92 -22.72
CA GLN A 539 2.70 4.54 -23.07
C GLN A 539 1.48 3.71 -23.43
N PHE A 540 0.43 3.72 -22.61
CA PHE A 540 -0.80 3.00 -22.90
C PHE A 540 -1.53 3.53 -24.15
N MET A 541 -1.50 4.85 -24.36
CA MET A 541 -2.10 5.45 -25.57
C MET A 541 -1.35 5.02 -26.83
N ASN A 542 -0.02 5.04 -26.82
CA ASN A 542 0.79 4.57 -27.94
C ASN A 542 0.55 3.08 -28.21
N ALA A 543 0.44 2.26 -27.16
CA ALA A 543 0.11 0.85 -27.29
C ALA A 543 -1.27 0.63 -27.92
N ALA A 544 -2.27 1.42 -27.54
CA ALA A 544 -3.62 1.36 -28.11
C ALA A 544 -3.63 1.76 -29.59
N LEU A 545 -3.04 2.91 -29.92
CA LEU A 545 -2.97 3.39 -31.31
C LEU A 545 -2.19 2.43 -32.23
N HIS A 546 -1.11 1.84 -31.72
CA HIS A 546 -0.35 0.84 -32.45
C HIS A 546 -1.17 -0.44 -32.69
N PHE A 547 -1.86 -0.95 -31.67
CA PHE A 547 -2.79 -2.06 -31.81
C PHE A 547 -3.87 -1.78 -32.87
N GLU A 548 -4.51 -0.61 -32.84
CA GLU A 548 -5.54 -0.21 -33.80
C GLU A 548 -4.99 -0.03 -35.23
N SER A 549 -3.71 0.33 -35.37
CA SER A 549 -3.07 0.42 -36.69
C SER A 549 -2.78 -0.94 -37.33
N MET A 550 -2.71 -2.00 -36.52
CA MET A 550 -2.37 -3.36 -36.95
C MET A 550 -3.57 -4.31 -36.94
N SER A 551 -4.61 -3.99 -36.19
CA SER A 551 -5.79 -4.83 -35.98
C SER A 551 -6.96 -4.36 -36.85
N ASP A 552 -7.63 -5.30 -37.50
CA ASP A 552 -8.92 -5.05 -38.17
C ASP A 552 -10.08 -4.93 -37.16
N THR A 553 -9.83 -5.24 -35.87
CA THR A 553 -10.79 -5.17 -34.78
C THR A 553 -10.33 -4.21 -33.67
N ASN A 554 -11.19 -3.27 -33.30
CA ASN A 554 -10.90 -2.29 -32.24
C ASN A 554 -11.55 -2.68 -30.90
N ARG A 555 -11.61 -3.98 -30.59
CA ARG A 555 -12.25 -4.46 -29.36
C ARG A 555 -11.24 -4.54 -28.22
N LEU A 556 -11.66 -4.15 -27.02
CA LEU A 556 -10.84 -4.25 -25.81
C LEU A 556 -10.32 -5.68 -25.56
N THR A 557 -11.14 -6.70 -25.83
CA THR A 557 -10.74 -8.12 -25.70
C THR A 557 -9.52 -8.44 -26.55
N ASP A 558 -9.49 -7.96 -27.79
CA ASP A 558 -8.43 -8.25 -28.75
C ASP A 558 -7.15 -7.51 -28.37
N PHE A 559 -7.29 -6.27 -27.85
CA PHE A 559 -6.17 -5.54 -27.26
C PHE A 559 -5.58 -6.26 -26.05
N LEU A 560 -6.42 -6.76 -25.14
CA LEU A 560 -5.97 -7.47 -23.94
C LEU A 560 -5.25 -8.79 -24.29
N ASP A 561 -5.67 -9.47 -25.35
CA ASP A 561 -4.98 -10.67 -25.85
C ASP A 561 -3.68 -10.31 -26.60
N TYR A 562 -3.68 -9.25 -27.41
CA TYR A 562 -2.47 -8.69 -28.02
C TYR A 562 -1.41 -8.35 -26.96
N GLN A 563 -1.81 -7.71 -25.85
CA GLN A 563 -0.93 -7.39 -24.72
C GLN A 563 -0.31 -8.62 -24.04
N LYS A 564 -1.01 -9.77 -24.05
CA LYS A 564 -0.44 -11.04 -23.53
C LYS A 564 0.58 -11.64 -24.49
N LEU A 565 0.43 -11.39 -25.81
CA LEU A 565 1.26 -11.96 -26.87
C LEU A 565 2.54 -11.15 -27.14
N LEU A 566 2.60 -9.89 -26.71
CA LEU A 566 3.80 -9.06 -26.82
C LEU A 566 4.98 -9.68 -26.03
N THR A 567 5.80 -10.47 -26.73
CA THR A 567 7.12 -10.93 -26.28
C THR A 567 8.23 -9.97 -26.75
N ASN A 568 9.32 -9.91 -26.00
CA ASN A 568 10.20 -8.74 -25.85
C ASN A 568 11.12 -8.29 -27.02
N VAL A 569 10.71 -8.19 -28.30
CA VAL A 569 11.72 -8.07 -29.39
C VAL A 569 11.55 -6.94 -30.43
N ASP A 570 10.43 -6.26 -30.59
CA ASP A 570 10.19 -5.57 -31.89
C ASP A 570 10.59 -4.09 -32.05
N GLU A 571 11.38 -3.47 -31.16
CA GLU A 571 11.68 -2.02 -31.28
C GLU A 571 13.14 -1.66 -31.04
N LEU A 572 13.94 -1.69 -32.10
CA LEU A 572 15.24 -1.00 -32.19
C LEU A 572 15.12 0.10 -33.23
N ASP A 573 15.28 1.36 -32.82
CA ASP A 573 15.36 2.50 -33.74
C ASP A 573 16.80 2.67 -34.21
N ASP A 574 17.06 2.35 -35.48
CA ASP A 574 18.39 2.39 -36.12
C ASP A 574 18.95 3.82 -36.31
N THR A 575 18.19 4.86 -35.95
CA THR A 575 18.55 6.26 -36.21
C THR A 575 19.30 6.97 -35.07
N THR A 576 19.44 6.34 -33.89
CA THR A 576 20.12 6.94 -32.72
C THR A 576 21.47 6.29 -32.44
N GLU A 577 22.56 7.08 -32.50
CA GLU A 577 23.92 6.63 -32.13
C GLU A 577 24.08 6.52 -30.60
N GLN A 578 23.39 5.58 -29.97
CA GLN A 578 23.47 5.32 -28.51
C GLN A 578 23.81 3.85 -28.20
N LEU A 579 24.32 3.60 -26.99
CA LEU A 579 24.61 2.25 -26.53
C LEU A 579 23.30 1.48 -26.27
N THR A 580 23.12 0.31 -26.87
CA THR A 580 21.93 -0.54 -26.63
C THR A 580 22.18 -1.54 -25.50
N LEU A 581 21.36 -1.50 -24.45
CA LEU A 581 21.38 -2.44 -23.33
C LEU A 581 20.18 -3.39 -23.39
N MET A 582 20.44 -4.69 -23.42
CA MET A 582 19.40 -5.73 -23.49
C MET A 582 19.81 -7.00 -22.73
N THR A 583 18.86 -7.91 -22.51
CA THR A 583 19.14 -9.26 -22.01
C THR A 583 19.50 -10.19 -23.19
N LEU A 584 20.22 -11.29 -22.92
CA LEU A 584 20.51 -12.31 -23.94
C LEU A 584 19.24 -12.87 -24.60
N HIS A 585 18.16 -12.96 -23.83
CA HIS A 585 16.85 -13.38 -24.32
C HIS A 585 16.24 -12.37 -25.31
N ALA A 586 16.34 -11.07 -25.00
CA ALA A 586 15.83 -9.99 -25.85
C ALA A 586 16.69 -9.76 -27.10
N ALA A 587 17.92 -10.27 -27.13
CA ALA A 587 18.80 -10.15 -28.30
C ALA A 587 18.42 -11.11 -29.45
N LYS A 588 17.53 -12.07 -29.22
CA LYS A 588 17.18 -13.06 -30.24
C LYS A 588 16.54 -12.36 -31.45
N GLY A 589 17.11 -12.56 -32.63
CA GLY A 589 16.62 -11.97 -33.89
C GLY A 589 17.28 -10.64 -34.28
N THR A 590 18.11 -10.05 -33.43
CA THR A 590 18.82 -8.78 -33.71
C THR A 590 20.31 -9.03 -33.88
N GLU A 591 21.04 -8.18 -34.60
CA GLU A 591 22.49 -8.26 -34.77
C GLU A 591 23.11 -6.86 -34.65
N PHE A 592 24.34 -6.78 -34.13
CA PHE A 592 25.04 -5.52 -33.90
C PHE A 592 26.47 -5.59 -34.43
N PRO A 593 27.04 -4.47 -34.92
CA PRO A 593 28.44 -4.41 -35.32
C PRO A 593 29.40 -4.88 -34.20
N ILE A 594 29.11 -4.46 -32.96
CA ILE A 594 29.90 -4.78 -31.78
C ILE A 594 28.96 -5.23 -30.64
N VAL A 595 29.27 -6.38 -30.03
CA VAL A 595 28.54 -6.90 -28.86
C VAL A 595 29.47 -7.05 -27.68
N ILE A 596 29.02 -6.61 -26.50
CA ILE A 596 29.75 -6.77 -25.23
C ILE A 596 28.86 -7.58 -24.28
N ILE A 597 29.22 -8.85 -24.06
CA ILE A 597 28.58 -9.68 -23.04
C ILE A 597 29.36 -9.52 -21.74
N ILE A 598 28.70 -8.95 -20.74
CA ILE A 598 29.30 -8.70 -19.43
C ILE A 598 28.92 -9.76 -18.41
N GLY A 599 29.75 -9.96 -17.39
CA GLY A 599 29.41 -10.82 -16.27
C GLY A 599 29.57 -12.31 -16.55
N MET A 600 30.52 -12.67 -17.40
CA MET A 600 30.87 -14.06 -17.74
C MET A 600 31.68 -14.70 -16.61
N GLU A 601 31.08 -14.83 -15.43
CA GLU A 601 31.65 -15.51 -14.26
C GLU A 601 30.79 -16.69 -13.83
N GLU A 602 31.41 -17.68 -13.21
CA GLU A 602 30.68 -18.80 -12.58
C GLU A 602 29.67 -18.28 -11.55
N GLY A 603 28.44 -18.80 -11.62
CA GLY A 603 27.32 -18.34 -10.80
C GLY A 603 26.75 -16.98 -11.15
N SER A 604 27.28 -16.29 -12.17
CA SER A 604 26.65 -15.14 -12.82
C SER A 604 26.01 -15.56 -14.15
N PHE A 605 26.79 -16.22 -15.01
CA PHE A 605 26.33 -16.78 -16.28
C PHE A 605 27.24 -17.94 -16.71
N PRO A 606 26.77 -19.21 -16.76
CA PRO A 606 25.39 -19.63 -16.51
C PRO A 606 24.95 -19.29 -15.09
N MET A 607 23.65 -19.04 -14.91
CA MET A 607 23.08 -18.85 -13.58
C MET A 607 23.12 -20.16 -12.80
N TRP A 608 24.23 -20.42 -12.10
CA TRP A 608 24.41 -21.63 -11.30
C TRP A 608 23.49 -21.64 -10.08
N ARG A 609 22.68 -22.68 -9.96
CA ARG A 609 22.00 -23.12 -8.73
C ARG A 609 22.46 -24.54 -8.43
N GLN A 610 22.46 -24.96 -7.15
CA GLN A 610 22.98 -26.28 -6.75
C GLN A 610 22.26 -27.47 -7.42
N ASP A 611 21.07 -27.24 -7.99
CA ASP A 611 20.17 -28.27 -8.52
C ASP A 611 19.92 -28.14 -10.05
N ILE A 612 20.78 -27.42 -10.80
CA ILE A 612 20.57 -27.21 -12.24
C ILE A 612 20.59 -28.55 -13.00
N THR A 613 19.58 -28.79 -13.82
CA THR A 613 19.50 -29.98 -14.68
C THR A 613 20.37 -29.81 -15.93
N GLU A 614 20.78 -30.93 -16.55
CA GLU A 614 21.53 -30.90 -17.81
C GLU A 614 20.78 -30.14 -18.91
N ALA A 615 19.45 -30.27 -18.96
CA ALA A 615 18.62 -29.57 -19.94
C ALA A 615 18.62 -28.04 -19.73
N GLU A 616 18.59 -27.58 -18.48
CA GLU A 616 18.67 -26.15 -18.16
C GLU A 616 20.07 -25.59 -18.43
N LEU A 617 21.12 -26.36 -18.18
CA LEU A 617 22.49 -25.98 -18.52
C LEU A 617 22.68 -25.87 -20.04
N GLU A 618 22.12 -26.80 -20.81
CA GLU A 618 22.13 -26.75 -22.27
C GLU A 618 21.31 -25.57 -22.82
N GLU A 619 20.22 -25.16 -22.15
CA GLU A 619 19.48 -23.95 -22.53
C GLU A 619 20.29 -22.67 -22.25
N GLU A 620 20.97 -22.58 -21.09
CA GLU A 620 21.89 -21.46 -20.81
C GLU A 620 23.06 -21.43 -21.82
N ARG A 621 23.57 -22.59 -22.23
CA ARG A 621 24.59 -22.72 -23.29
C ARG A 621 24.05 -22.24 -24.64
N ARG A 622 22.80 -22.58 -24.97
CA ARG A 622 22.11 -22.10 -26.16
C ARG A 622 21.95 -20.58 -26.12
N LEU A 623 21.59 -20.00 -24.98
CA LEU A 623 21.49 -18.55 -24.80
C LEU A 623 22.85 -17.86 -24.96
N PHE A 624 23.92 -18.46 -24.46
CA PHE A 624 25.27 -17.96 -24.70
C PHE A 624 25.60 -17.93 -26.19
N TYR A 625 25.35 -19.04 -26.89
CA TYR A 625 25.54 -19.14 -28.35
C TYR A 625 24.71 -18.10 -29.10
N VAL A 626 23.46 -17.88 -28.70
CA VAL A 626 22.62 -16.80 -29.24
C VAL A 626 23.32 -15.46 -29.03
N GLY A 627 23.75 -15.12 -27.81
CA GLY A 627 24.50 -13.89 -27.53
C GLY A 627 25.74 -13.70 -28.41
N MET A 628 26.54 -14.76 -28.58
CA MET A 628 27.74 -14.73 -29.41
C MET A 628 27.42 -14.42 -30.87
N THR A 629 26.37 -15.03 -31.41
CA THR A 629 25.95 -14.86 -32.81
C THR A 629 25.32 -13.51 -33.12
N ARG A 630 25.16 -12.63 -32.11
CA ARG A 630 24.69 -11.26 -32.33
C ARG A 630 25.78 -10.32 -32.82
N ALA A 631 27.04 -10.68 -32.64
CA ALA A 631 28.17 -9.87 -33.08
C ALA A 631 28.44 -10.07 -34.58
N GLN A 632 28.33 -9.01 -35.38
CA GLN A 632 28.68 -9.04 -36.80
C GLN A 632 30.18 -8.88 -37.03
N ALA A 633 30.85 -8.01 -36.25
CA ALA A 633 32.29 -7.75 -36.39
C ALA A 633 33.09 -8.08 -35.13
N GLN A 634 32.66 -7.64 -33.95
CA GLN A 634 33.44 -7.80 -32.72
C GLN A 634 32.58 -8.28 -31.55
N LEU A 635 33.10 -9.27 -30.82
CA LEU A 635 32.51 -9.79 -29.59
C LEU A 635 33.50 -9.60 -28.43
N TYR A 636 33.06 -8.92 -27.39
CA TYR A 636 33.79 -8.76 -26.14
C TYR A 636 33.09 -9.53 -25.03
N LEU A 637 33.86 -10.31 -24.26
CA LEU A 637 33.39 -11.04 -23.09
C LEU A 637 34.11 -10.50 -21.85
N SER A 638 33.36 -10.00 -20.86
CA SER A 638 33.96 -9.49 -19.63
C SER A 638 33.70 -10.41 -18.44
N SER A 639 34.72 -10.60 -17.62
CA SER A 639 34.70 -11.42 -16.41
C SER A 639 35.55 -10.74 -15.34
N VAL A 640 35.11 -10.75 -14.09
CA VAL A 640 35.89 -10.21 -12.96
C VAL A 640 36.21 -11.30 -11.94
N THR A 641 37.41 -11.26 -11.37
CA THR A 641 37.80 -12.19 -10.31
C THR A 641 37.22 -11.81 -8.95
N TYR A 642 36.90 -10.52 -8.73
CA TYR A 642 36.39 -9.99 -7.47
C TYR A 642 35.26 -8.98 -7.70
N ARG A 643 34.14 -9.18 -7.00
CA ARG A 643 33.07 -8.18 -6.81
C ARG A 643 32.97 -7.89 -5.31
N PHE A 644 32.86 -6.62 -4.93
CA PHE A 644 32.82 -6.20 -3.52
C PHE A 644 31.75 -6.99 -2.74
N GLY A 645 32.18 -7.75 -1.73
CA GLY A 645 31.29 -8.52 -0.84
C GLY A 645 31.04 -9.99 -1.20
N ASP A 646 31.67 -10.55 -2.24
CA ASP A 646 31.48 -11.95 -2.66
C ASP A 646 32.81 -12.73 -2.74
N ARG A 647 32.77 -14.06 -2.73
CA ARG A 647 33.97 -14.93 -2.87
C ARG A 647 34.58 -14.80 -4.27
N ASP A 648 35.85 -15.20 -4.42
CA ASP A 648 36.52 -15.30 -5.73
C ASP A 648 35.67 -16.09 -6.73
N ARG A 649 35.33 -15.47 -7.87
CA ARG A 649 34.59 -16.12 -8.95
C ARG A 649 35.53 -16.46 -10.10
N ALA A 650 35.49 -17.70 -10.57
CA ALA A 650 36.19 -18.11 -11.78
C ALA A 650 35.46 -17.55 -13.03
N SER A 651 36.18 -17.41 -14.14
CA SER A 651 35.55 -17.10 -15.43
C SER A 651 34.58 -18.21 -15.82
N SER A 652 33.42 -17.86 -16.39
CA SER A 652 32.37 -18.79 -16.80
C SER A 652 32.89 -19.99 -17.58
N MET A 653 32.33 -21.17 -17.32
CA MET A 653 32.63 -22.38 -18.09
C MET A 653 32.45 -22.19 -19.59
N PHE A 654 31.45 -21.43 -20.02
CA PHE A 654 31.19 -21.17 -21.43
C PHE A 654 32.32 -20.39 -22.12
N VAL A 655 33.01 -19.50 -21.41
CA VAL A 655 34.19 -18.80 -21.94
C VAL A 655 35.37 -19.75 -22.09
N ARG A 656 35.51 -20.73 -21.18
CA ARG A 656 36.61 -21.70 -21.19
C ARG A 656 36.47 -22.75 -22.28
N GLU A 657 35.25 -22.98 -22.76
CA GLU A 657 34.95 -23.89 -23.87
C GLU A 657 35.28 -23.29 -25.24
N ILE A 658 35.41 -21.96 -25.36
CA ILE A 658 35.82 -21.33 -26.61
C ILE A 658 37.28 -21.73 -26.90
N PRO A 659 37.57 -22.29 -28.10
CA PRO A 659 38.93 -22.70 -28.43
C PRO A 659 39.89 -21.52 -28.35
N SER A 660 41.03 -21.71 -27.68
CA SER A 660 41.95 -20.63 -27.30
C SER A 660 42.53 -19.86 -28.48
N ASN A 661 42.59 -20.46 -29.67
CA ASN A 661 43.01 -19.82 -30.92
C ASN A 661 42.03 -18.76 -31.44
N TYR A 662 40.81 -18.69 -30.89
CA TYR A 662 39.81 -17.67 -31.23
C TYR A 662 39.65 -16.59 -30.15
N VAL A 663 40.41 -16.65 -29.04
CA VAL A 663 40.25 -15.74 -27.90
C VAL A 663 41.50 -14.90 -27.70
N ILE A 664 41.36 -13.58 -27.87
CA ILE A 664 42.38 -12.61 -27.47
C ILE A 664 42.11 -12.22 -26.00
N ARG A 665 43.01 -12.60 -25.10
CA ARG A 665 42.88 -12.27 -23.67
C ARG A 665 43.52 -10.92 -23.37
N TRP A 666 42.72 -10.01 -22.83
CA TRP A 666 43.19 -8.73 -22.29
C TRP A 666 43.02 -8.73 -20.77
N SER A 667 44.08 -8.45 -20.03
CA SER A 667 44.03 -8.22 -18.58
C SER A 667 44.66 -6.87 -18.26
N PRO A 668 44.08 -6.07 -17.34
CA PRO A 668 44.74 -4.88 -16.85
C PRO A 668 46.08 -5.29 -16.24
N GLN A 669 47.18 -4.63 -16.63
CA GLN A 669 48.44 -4.78 -15.91
C GLN A 669 48.17 -4.47 -14.43
N ARG A 670 48.44 -5.43 -13.54
CA ARG A 670 48.36 -5.19 -12.09
C ARG A 670 49.17 -3.94 -11.79
N ARG A 671 48.51 -2.82 -11.44
CA ARG A 671 49.19 -1.74 -10.73
C ARG A 671 49.69 -2.37 -9.44
N ARG A 672 51.02 -2.47 -9.31
CA ARG A 672 51.68 -2.95 -8.10
C ARG A 672 51.35 -2.06 -6.92
#